data_AF-A0A2G6H6A0-F1
#
_entry.id   AF-A0A2G6H6A0-F1
#
_cell.length_a   1.000
_cell.length_b   1.000
_cell.length_c   1.000
_cell.angle_alpha   90.00
_cell.angle_beta   90.00
_cell.angle_gamma   90.00
#
_symmetry.space_group_name_H-M   'P 1'
#
loop_
_entity.id
_entity.type
_entity.pdbx_description
1 polymer ?
#
loop_
_entity_poly.entity_id
_entity_poly.type
_entity_poly.pdbx_seq_one_letter_code
_entity_poly.pdbx_strand_id
1 'polypeptide(L)'
;MLLLALCGGSLVAQEQYQGRVKGVKVFAVADVSCESSLTCNSFLKVISRSSGFPIDQARYAIYYDFSYTLSGSTLDLVVTLDSIRGTTVYRGFDLSGSLLPSSINLRWDYVGNNGVTIPGDWREVFREEDRPAYALKVSLSGGIHPDSLRLAALHFIYREADFEEFDALSRVIQDYYAASDISDTLLRRMGVMDPRDSSTLASFYLHYLDYRRVAQRLVEASFPDHLPASGTDPADYAGDMRRLSGRLNSLKWNLERTLRESAPTCPDATRLSEAFFNQSLFWFDLAGKVDYHYKNLVYDLGRLDDRFSVVDSFAVAYRMAYTDFYRVVCARAAQLFLTEAEHRLSQENYTHAIALGENAAFYALRGDTLSEEVQSLLGRSWRGLYDSYLLISRRTIAIGNYEFAEQYLNEAFEIYLNSGGFLNAYGEVHTLFEHLYQALFDQGLMVKRRYSSQEALYFFYEAARIDALYLDREYAVSVKRQIDALEHGAGASWLGGAALDDGAHEGKAYRYAVANRQKALQERVHRCRCDSLKINFRRKMWQLKQCFGTHDYAAGVALFDEMPMAQAARCGLEISAVHALQKKYQPYLDYYHHLDSCRLSLEKGREEEAAKHYLWVARAVREIHLENPSFQQVGVAELLATQQRETLSIGMADALSYEAPHLAVDLLHVAASRKLAIPRKLLIKIGLRMGEYDMAHQWVRTGSFYAKGNRRLNPLKRAYNARIRSRSNPFCRALVNYYEGKN
;
A
#
# COMPACT_ATOMS: atom_id res chain seq x y z
N MET A 1 -36.30 -57.90 35.16
CA MET A 1 -36.90 -57.32 33.94
C MET A 1 -37.41 -55.93 34.28
N LEU A 2 -36.97 -54.93 33.50
CA LEU A 2 -37.55 -53.61 33.21
C LEU A 2 -37.68 -52.51 34.29
N LEU A 3 -36.66 -51.65 34.25
CA LEU A 3 -36.62 -50.18 34.33
C LEU A 3 -37.91 -49.38 34.03
N LEU A 4 -38.12 -48.31 34.81
CA LEU A 4 -38.64 -46.97 34.43
C LEU A 4 -38.34 -46.01 35.61
N ALA A 5 -37.16 -45.36 35.67
CA ALA A 5 -36.87 -44.02 35.18
C ALA A 5 -37.63 -42.88 35.91
N LEU A 6 -37.12 -42.46 37.08
CA LEU A 6 -37.40 -41.17 37.71
C LEU A 6 -36.28 -40.19 37.36
N CYS A 7 -36.45 -39.46 36.25
CA CYS A 7 -35.66 -38.25 35.97
C CYS A 7 -36.35 -37.05 36.63
N GLY A 8 -36.07 -36.83 37.92
CA GLY A 8 -36.36 -35.57 38.61
C GLY A 8 -35.27 -34.55 38.29
N GLY A 9 -35.26 -34.03 37.06
CA GLY A 9 -34.46 -32.86 36.71
C GLY A 9 -35.15 -31.62 37.22
N SER A 10 -34.82 -31.16 38.42
CA SER A 10 -35.11 -29.79 38.82
C SER A 10 -34.30 -28.86 37.92
N LEU A 11 -34.94 -28.33 36.87
CA LEU A 11 -34.49 -27.13 36.18
C LEU A 11 -34.48 -25.99 37.21
N VAL A 12 -33.39 -25.87 37.97
CA VAL A 12 -33.10 -24.65 38.71
C VAL A 12 -32.91 -23.59 37.64
N ALA A 13 -33.94 -22.75 37.45
CA ALA A 13 -33.83 -21.57 36.61
C ALA A 13 -32.60 -20.80 37.08
N GLN A 14 -31.58 -20.70 36.24
CA GLN A 14 -30.44 -19.84 36.53
C GLN A 14 -30.98 -18.42 36.68
N GLU A 15 -30.90 -17.88 37.90
CA GLU A 15 -31.25 -16.49 38.15
C GLU A 15 -30.35 -15.61 37.28
N GLN A 16 -30.99 -14.85 36.40
CA GLN A 16 -30.34 -13.92 35.51
C GLN A 16 -30.67 -12.51 35.96
N TYR A 17 -29.66 -11.78 36.42
CA TYR A 17 -29.80 -10.38 36.84
C TYR A 17 -29.35 -9.46 35.72
N GLN A 18 -30.15 -8.43 35.42
CA GLN A 18 -29.83 -7.44 34.38
C GLN A 18 -30.06 -6.03 34.89
N GLY A 19 -29.21 -5.09 34.46
CA GLY A 19 -29.35 -3.68 34.79
C GLY A 19 -28.87 -2.79 33.65
N ARG A 20 -29.41 -1.57 33.61
CA ARG A 20 -29.07 -0.55 32.61
C ARG A 20 -29.02 0.84 33.25
N VAL A 21 -27.98 1.59 32.96
CA VAL A 21 -27.73 2.95 33.46
C VAL A 21 -27.34 3.84 32.30
N LYS A 22 -28.02 4.97 32.14
CA LYS A 22 -27.65 6.01 31.18
C LYS A 22 -26.61 6.95 31.80
N GLY A 23 -25.64 7.39 31.02
CA GLY A 23 -24.62 8.34 31.46
C GLY A 23 -24.25 9.36 30.39
N VAL A 24 -23.59 10.43 30.82
CA VAL A 24 -23.08 11.49 29.94
C VAL A 24 -21.69 11.88 30.41
N LYS A 25 -20.74 11.92 29.48
CA LYS A 25 -19.40 12.47 29.71
C LYS A 25 -19.20 13.72 28.86
N VAL A 26 -18.90 14.84 29.49
CA VAL A 26 -18.61 16.11 28.82
C VAL A 26 -17.10 16.31 28.69
N PHE A 27 -16.67 16.83 27.55
CA PHE A 27 -15.31 17.22 27.22
C PHE A 27 -15.30 18.71 26.88
N ALA A 28 -14.34 19.46 27.42
CA ALA A 28 -14.17 20.89 27.19
C ALA A 28 -12.69 21.22 26.98
N VAL A 29 -12.37 22.23 26.15
CA VAL A 29 -10.97 22.64 25.91
C VAL A 29 -10.26 23.11 27.19
N ALA A 30 -11.03 23.66 28.13
CA ALA A 30 -10.51 24.21 29.39
C ALA A 30 -10.33 23.16 30.51
N ASP A 31 -10.73 21.89 30.30
CA ASP A 31 -10.55 20.85 31.31
C ASP A 31 -9.10 20.36 31.31
N VAL A 32 -8.32 20.88 32.27
CA VAL A 32 -6.92 20.51 32.55
C VAL A 32 -6.81 19.09 33.16
N SER A 33 -7.93 18.44 33.48
CA SER A 33 -7.97 17.15 34.19
C SER A 33 -8.00 15.91 33.28
N CYS A 34 -7.77 16.03 31.98
CA CYS A 34 -7.39 14.86 31.19
C CYS A 34 -5.96 14.49 31.60
N GLU A 35 -5.78 13.31 32.20
CA GLU A 35 -4.48 12.81 32.71
C GLU A 35 -3.37 12.75 31.63
N SER A 36 -3.72 12.95 30.36
CA SER A 36 -2.82 13.50 29.33
C SER A 36 -3.38 14.82 28.80
N SER A 37 -2.86 15.95 29.29
CA SER A 37 -3.23 17.32 28.88
C SER A 37 -2.97 17.63 27.39
N LEU A 38 -2.40 16.68 26.64
CA LEU A 38 -2.03 16.79 25.24
C LEU A 38 -3.12 16.32 24.25
N THR A 39 -4.02 15.40 24.60
CA THR A 39 -4.72 14.57 23.59
C THR A 39 -6.15 15.03 23.28
N CYS A 40 -7.11 15.02 24.20
CA CYS A 40 -8.52 15.35 23.84
C CYS A 40 -8.76 16.82 23.42
N ASN A 41 -7.90 17.74 23.84
CA ASN A 41 -8.04 19.17 23.55
C ASN A 41 -7.69 19.52 22.10
N SER A 42 -6.95 18.67 21.38
CA SER A 42 -6.53 18.97 20.00
C SER A 42 -7.73 18.98 19.04
N PHE A 43 -8.63 17.99 19.14
CA PHE A 43 -9.86 17.92 18.32
C PHE A 43 -10.69 19.20 18.45
N LEU A 44 -11.03 19.57 19.69
CA LEU A 44 -11.85 20.75 19.96
C LEU A 44 -11.14 22.05 19.54
N LYS A 45 -9.81 22.16 19.69
CA LYS A 45 -9.05 23.30 19.17
C LYS A 45 -9.14 23.43 17.65
N VAL A 46 -9.03 22.31 16.92
CA VAL A 46 -9.15 22.29 15.46
C VAL A 46 -10.58 22.66 15.04
N ILE A 47 -11.59 22.06 15.66
CA ILE A 47 -13.00 22.33 15.35
C ILE A 47 -13.35 23.79 15.66
N SER A 48 -12.99 24.28 16.84
CA SER A 48 -13.25 25.66 17.28
C SER A 48 -12.61 26.70 16.39
N ARG A 49 -11.32 26.54 16.05
CA ARG A 49 -10.60 27.48 15.17
C ARG A 49 -11.26 27.59 13.79
N SER A 50 -11.73 26.48 13.26
CA SER A 50 -12.32 26.41 11.93
C SER A 50 -13.76 26.94 11.90
N SER A 51 -14.53 26.67 12.96
CA SER A 51 -15.94 27.09 13.04
C SER A 51 -16.13 28.50 13.61
N GLY A 52 -15.04 29.22 13.93
CA GLY A 52 -15.09 30.58 14.49
C GLY A 52 -15.67 30.65 15.91
N PHE A 53 -15.83 29.51 16.58
CA PHE A 53 -16.32 29.45 17.96
C PHE A 53 -15.19 29.81 18.92
N PRO A 54 -15.46 30.56 20.01
CA PRO A 54 -14.48 30.80 21.05
C PRO A 54 -13.95 29.47 21.63
N ILE A 55 -12.61 29.33 21.69
CA ILE A 55 -11.95 28.09 22.12
C ILE A 55 -12.37 27.69 23.55
N ASP A 56 -12.59 28.67 24.42
CA ASP A 56 -13.05 28.51 25.79
C ASP A 56 -14.49 27.98 25.92
N GLN A 57 -15.29 28.10 24.86
CA GLN A 57 -16.68 27.65 24.79
C GLN A 57 -16.86 26.31 24.06
N ALA A 58 -15.82 25.81 23.40
CA ALA A 58 -15.90 24.58 22.61
C ALA A 58 -15.99 23.34 23.52
N ARG A 59 -17.09 22.59 23.38
CA ARG A 59 -17.41 21.41 24.22
C ARG A 59 -18.20 20.37 23.44
N TYR A 60 -17.93 19.09 23.67
CA TYR A 60 -18.79 17.99 23.22
C TYR A 60 -19.09 17.03 24.37
N ALA A 61 -20.18 16.27 24.24
CA ALA A 61 -20.62 15.30 25.22
C ALA A 61 -20.91 13.96 24.56
N ILE A 62 -20.41 12.89 25.17
CA ILE A 62 -20.69 11.51 24.80
C ILE A 62 -21.81 10.99 25.71
N TYR A 63 -22.93 10.64 25.10
CA TYR A 63 -24.06 9.97 25.76
C TYR A 63 -23.88 8.47 25.61
N TYR A 64 -24.00 7.72 26.70
CA TYR A 64 -23.78 6.27 26.70
C TYR A 64 -24.78 5.54 27.58
N ASP A 65 -25.01 4.28 27.24
CA ASP A 65 -25.78 3.33 28.02
C ASP A 65 -24.85 2.22 28.52
N PHE A 66 -24.66 2.15 29.83
CA PHE A 66 -24.03 1.01 30.48
C PHE A 66 -25.10 -0.03 30.78
N SER A 67 -24.88 -1.27 30.34
CA SER A 67 -25.73 -2.41 30.64
C SER A 67 -24.89 -3.58 31.13
N TYR A 68 -25.49 -4.38 32.01
CA TYR A 68 -24.85 -5.60 32.50
C TYR A 68 -25.84 -6.74 32.56
N THR A 69 -25.34 -7.95 32.31
CA THR A 69 -26.06 -9.21 32.50
C THR A 69 -25.19 -10.13 33.36
N LEU A 70 -25.74 -10.60 34.46
CA LEU A 70 -25.12 -11.60 35.32
C LEU A 70 -25.83 -12.94 35.14
N SER A 71 -25.12 -13.93 34.63
CA SER A 71 -25.63 -15.29 34.38
C SER A 71 -24.72 -16.30 35.07
N GLY A 72 -25.13 -16.75 36.26
CA GLY A 72 -24.31 -17.62 37.11
C GLY A 72 -23.02 -16.92 37.57
N SER A 73 -21.85 -17.47 37.21
CA SER A 73 -20.54 -16.90 37.54
C SER A 73 -19.97 -15.99 36.45
N THR A 74 -20.75 -15.65 35.42
CA THR A 74 -20.29 -14.82 34.30
C THR A 74 -21.01 -13.48 34.30
N LEU A 75 -20.22 -12.41 34.25
CA LEU A 75 -20.67 -11.03 34.14
C LEU A 75 -20.36 -10.52 32.74
N ASP A 76 -21.40 -10.18 31.98
CA ASP A 76 -21.29 -9.52 30.68
C ASP A 76 -21.60 -8.02 30.87
N LEU A 77 -20.60 -7.17 30.65
CA LEU A 77 -20.69 -5.71 30.69
C LEU A 77 -20.68 -5.16 29.26
N VAL A 78 -21.60 -4.25 28.96
CA VAL A 78 -21.65 -3.58 27.66
C VAL A 78 -21.87 -2.09 27.87
N VAL A 79 -20.95 -1.26 27.36
CA VAL A 79 -21.13 0.20 27.23
C VAL A 79 -21.45 0.49 25.77
N THR A 80 -22.67 0.93 25.48
CA THR A 80 -23.08 1.34 24.14
C THR A 80 -23.08 2.86 24.06
N LEU A 81 -22.47 3.43 23.03
CA LEU A 81 -22.49 4.88 22.79
C LEU A 81 -23.77 5.23 22.04
N ASP A 82 -24.58 6.13 22.60
CA ASP A 82 -25.89 6.53 22.07
C ASP A 82 -25.75 7.68 21.06
N SER A 83 -25.11 8.78 21.46
CA SER A 83 -24.84 9.91 20.58
C SER A 83 -23.69 10.79 21.08
N ILE A 84 -23.06 11.54 20.18
CA ILE A 84 -22.15 12.63 20.52
C ILE A 84 -22.84 13.95 20.16
N ARG A 85 -22.84 14.92 21.07
CA ARG A 85 -23.48 16.23 20.88
C ARG A 85 -22.55 17.37 21.28
N GLY A 86 -22.74 18.55 20.68
CA GLY A 86 -21.99 19.76 21.00
C GLY A 86 -21.17 20.25 19.81
N THR A 87 -19.95 20.71 20.06
CA THR A 87 -18.99 21.18 19.06
C THR A 87 -18.38 20.01 18.28
N THR A 88 -19.20 19.34 17.45
CA THR A 88 -18.80 18.20 16.61
C THR A 88 -18.70 18.56 15.13
N VAL A 89 -19.23 19.71 14.72
CA VAL A 89 -19.27 20.13 13.31
C VAL A 89 -18.01 20.90 12.94
N TYR A 90 -17.26 20.38 11.96
CA TYR A 90 -16.09 21.01 11.37
C TYR A 90 -16.39 21.40 9.93
N ARG A 91 -16.40 22.71 9.65
CA ARG A 91 -16.74 23.27 8.33
C ARG A 91 -17.99 22.64 7.69
N GLY A 92 -19.08 22.52 8.45
CA GLY A 92 -20.34 21.98 7.96
C GLY A 92 -20.44 20.46 7.89
N PHE A 93 -19.36 19.71 8.15
CA PHE A 93 -19.39 18.25 8.27
C PHE A 93 -19.49 17.83 9.74
N ASP A 94 -20.37 16.87 10.04
CA ASP A 94 -20.47 16.31 11.39
C ASP A 94 -19.37 15.27 11.62
N LEU A 95 -18.46 15.55 12.56
CA LEU A 95 -17.36 14.66 12.95
C LEU A 95 -17.69 13.84 14.19
N SER A 96 -18.96 13.73 14.57
CA SER A 96 -19.39 12.95 15.75
C SER A 96 -18.82 11.53 15.76
N GLY A 97 -18.74 10.84 14.62
CA GLY A 97 -18.14 9.50 14.52
C GLY A 97 -16.63 9.46 14.82
N SER A 98 -15.87 10.41 14.31
CA SER A 98 -14.40 10.49 14.52
C SER A 98 -14.01 10.97 15.91
N LEU A 99 -14.96 11.47 16.70
CA LEU A 99 -14.76 11.82 18.10
C LEU A 99 -15.01 10.63 19.05
N LEU A 100 -15.32 9.44 18.53
CA LEU A 100 -15.47 8.25 19.34
C LEU A 100 -14.08 7.72 19.76
N PRO A 101 -13.83 7.48 21.06
CA PRO A 101 -12.55 6.94 21.51
C PRO A 101 -12.37 5.48 21.07
N SER A 102 -11.12 5.05 20.97
CA SER A 102 -10.77 3.64 20.67
C SER A 102 -10.93 2.70 21.86
N SER A 103 -10.80 3.21 23.09
CA SER A 103 -10.99 2.39 24.30
C SER A 103 -11.62 3.17 25.46
N ILE A 104 -12.15 2.40 26.42
CA ILE A 104 -12.61 2.89 27.72
C ILE A 104 -11.89 2.14 28.83
N ASN A 105 -11.65 2.81 29.95
CA ASN A 105 -11.23 2.18 31.19
C ASN A 105 -12.36 2.30 32.22
N LEU A 106 -12.88 1.17 32.67
CA LEU A 106 -14.06 1.11 33.53
C LEU A 106 -13.76 0.38 34.83
N ARG A 107 -14.46 0.79 35.89
CA ARG A 107 -14.50 0.12 37.19
C ARG A 107 -15.95 0.00 37.63
N TRP A 108 -16.29 -1.14 38.19
CA TRP A 108 -17.60 -1.41 38.75
C TRP A 108 -17.48 -1.82 40.21
N ASP A 109 -18.57 -1.71 40.96
CA ASP A 109 -18.71 -2.24 42.30
C ASP A 109 -19.86 -3.26 42.32
N TYR A 110 -19.66 -4.36 43.04
CA TYR A 110 -20.67 -5.36 43.34
C TYR A 110 -21.47 -4.93 44.56
N VAL A 111 -22.80 -5.01 44.50
CA VAL A 111 -23.69 -4.66 45.61
C VAL A 111 -24.46 -5.90 46.04
N GLY A 112 -24.26 -6.34 47.28
CA GLY A 112 -24.99 -7.46 47.88
C GLY A 112 -26.28 -7.05 48.61
N ASN A 113 -27.10 -8.05 48.98
CA ASN A 113 -28.43 -7.89 49.58
C ASN A 113 -28.43 -7.12 50.90
N ASN A 114 -27.29 -7.10 51.60
CA ASN A 114 -27.08 -6.35 52.84
C ASN A 114 -26.58 -4.91 52.61
N GLY A 115 -26.48 -4.46 51.35
CA GLY A 115 -25.94 -3.15 50.98
C GLY A 115 -24.42 -3.07 50.99
N VAL A 116 -23.70 -4.16 51.29
CA VAL A 116 -22.23 -4.17 51.25
C VAL A 116 -21.77 -4.06 49.81
N THR A 117 -20.87 -3.10 49.58
CA THR A 117 -20.31 -2.78 48.27
C THR A 117 -18.89 -3.35 48.19
N ILE A 118 -18.66 -4.31 47.29
CA ILE A 118 -17.34 -4.89 47.04
C ILE A 118 -16.77 -4.25 45.77
N PRO A 119 -15.62 -3.56 45.83
CA PRO A 119 -15.05 -2.95 44.63
C PRO A 119 -14.59 -4.02 43.64
N GLY A 120 -14.97 -3.84 42.38
CA GLY A 120 -14.48 -4.63 41.26
C GLY A 120 -13.16 -4.12 40.69
N ASP A 121 -12.68 -4.80 39.65
CA ASP A 121 -11.42 -4.50 38.99
C ASP A 121 -11.53 -3.31 38.03
N TRP A 122 -10.39 -2.67 37.77
CA TRP A 122 -10.22 -1.81 36.60
C TRP A 122 -9.97 -2.65 35.36
N ARG A 123 -10.70 -2.36 34.28
CA ARG A 123 -10.50 -2.99 32.97
C ARG A 123 -10.56 -1.98 31.86
N GLU A 124 -9.54 -2.03 31.01
CA GLU A 124 -9.60 -1.39 29.71
C GLU A 124 -10.30 -2.31 28.70
N VAL A 125 -11.21 -1.72 27.92
CA VAL A 125 -12.03 -2.40 26.91
C VAL A 125 -11.92 -1.61 25.61
N PHE A 126 -11.60 -2.31 24.52
CA PHE A 126 -11.49 -1.72 23.19
C PHE A 126 -12.86 -1.67 22.52
N ARG A 127 -13.06 -0.66 21.67
CA ARG A 127 -14.26 -0.52 20.84
C ARG A 127 -14.33 -1.68 19.85
N GLU A 128 -15.53 -2.22 19.64
CA GLU A 128 -15.77 -3.17 18.55
C GLU A 128 -15.65 -2.45 17.19
N GLU A 129 -15.01 -3.06 16.19
CA GLU A 129 -14.76 -2.41 14.89
C GLU A 129 -16.08 -2.00 14.19
N ASP A 130 -17.11 -2.85 14.26
CA ASP A 130 -18.38 -2.66 13.54
C ASP A 130 -19.48 -2.00 14.38
N ARG A 131 -19.22 -1.67 15.66
CA ARG A 131 -20.24 -1.18 16.58
C ARG A 131 -19.70 -0.10 17.51
N PRO A 132 -20.48 0.95 17.79
CA PRO A 132 -20.11 1.96 18.79
C PRO A 132 -20.35 1.41 20.21
N ALA A 133 -19.76 0.26 20.53
CA ALA A 133 -19.94 -0.46 21.78
C ALA A 133 -18.62 -1.04 22.31
N TYR A 134 -18.56 -1.18 23.63
CA TYR A 134 -17.46 -1.81 24.37
C TYR A 134 -18.04 -2.96 25.18
N ALA A 135 -17.68 -4.19 24.82
CA ALA A 135 -18.15 -5.39 25.50
C ALA A 135 -17.02 -6.07 26.27
N LEU A 136 -17.32 -6.45 27.52
CA LEU A 136 -16.39 -7.13 28.41
C LEU A 136 -17.09 -8.28 29.10
N LYS A 137 -16.50 -9.48 29.02
CA LYS A 137 -16.94 -10.65 29.78
C LYS A 137 -15.97 -10.94 30.92
N VAL A 138 -16.48 -11.06 32.14
CA VAL A 138 -15.69 -11.31 33.35
C VAL A 138 -16.24 -12.54 34.06
N SER A 139 -15.36 -13.48 34.40
CA SER A 139 -15.71 -14.58 35.30
C SER A 139 -15.52 -14.12 36.74
N LEU A 140 -16.58 -14.26 37.55
CA LEU A 140 -16.54 -13.95 38.97
C LEU A 140 -15.73 -15.01 39.73
N SER A 141 -14.94 -14.57 40.69
CA SER A 141 -14.23 -15.46 41.61
C SER A 141 -15.25 -16.17 42.51
N GLY A 142 -15.03 -17.46 42.81
CA GLY A 142 -15.92 -18.22 43.67
C GLY A 142 -16.16 -17.53 45.02
N GLY A 143 -17.43 -17.31 45.37
CA GLY A 143 -17.86 -16.71 46.64
C GLY A 143 -18.51 -15.33 46.54
N ILE A 144 -18.47 -14.66 45.39
CA ILE A 144 -19.19 -13.39 45.17
C ILE A 144 -20.56 -13.71 44.57
N HIS A 145 -21.64 -13.44 45.32
CA HIS A 145 -23.03 -13.54 44.88
C HIS A 145 -23.67 -12.14 44.92
N PRO A 146 -23.45 -11.31 43.88
CA PRO A 146 -23.96 -9.94 43.88
C PRO A 146 -25.39 -9.88 43.35
N ASP A 147 -26.22 -9.07 43.99
CA ASP A 147 -27.63 -8.86 43.58
C ASP A 147 -27.75 -7.74 42.55
N SER A 148 -26.82 -6.79 42.57
CA SER A 148 -26.71 -5.75 41.54
C SER A 148 -25.28 -5.27 41.35
N LEU A 149 -25.10 -4.52 40.27
CA LEU A 149 -23.83 -3.92 39.87
C LEU A 149 -23.99 -2.42 39.71
N ARG A 150 -23.00 -1.68 40.19
CA ARG A 150 -22.93 -0.23 40.03
C ARG A 150 -21.68 0.12 39.23
N LEU A 151 -21.82 0.92 38.17
CA LEU A 151 -20.68 1.52 37.51
C LEU A 151 -20.04 2.54 38.46
N ALA A 152 -18.81 2.28 38.90
CA ALA A 152 -18.11 3.10 39.88
C ALA A 152 -17.32 4.23 39.19
N ALA A 153 -16.68 3.93 38.07
CA ALA A 153 -15.95 4.91 37.27
C ALA A 153 -15.87 4.49 35.80
N LEU A 154 -15.80 5.49 34.91
CA LEU A 154 -15.64 5.31 33.46
C LEU A 154 -14.77 6.44 32.90
N HIS A 155 -13.67 6.05 32.26
CA HIS A 155 -12.77 6.95 31.55
C HIS A 155 -12.73 6.58 30.07
N PHE A 156 -12.76 7.59 29.22
CA PHE A 156 -12.61 7.45 27.78
C PHE A 156 -11.17 7.74 27.40
N ILE A 157 -10.59 6.88 26.58
CA ILE A 157 -9.17 6.93 26.22
C ILE A 157 -9.05 7.10 24.71
N TYR A 158 -8.46 8.22 24.30
CA TYR A 158 -8.08 8.47 22.91
C TYR A 158 -6.63 8.06 22.70
N ARG A 159 -6.40 7.28 21.65
CA ARG A 159 -5.08 6.78 21.25
C ARG A 159 -4.62 7.52 20.00
N GLU A 160 -3.34 7.39 19.68
CA GLU A 160 -2.72 8.03 18.50
C GLU A 160 -3.49 7.76 17.20
N ALA A 161 -3.95 6.53 16.98
CA ALA A 161 -4.78 6.17 15.82
C ALA A 161 -6.08 6.99 15.71
N ASP A 162 -6.71 7.36 16.82
CA ASP A 162 -7.92 8.21 16.82
C ASP A 162 -7.59 9.62 16.30
N PHE A 163 -6.38 10.12 16.60
CA PHE A 163 -5.89 11.39 16.10
C PHE A 163 -5.51 11.33 14.63
N GLU A 164 -4.84 10.26 14.21
CA GLU A 164 -4.50 10.04 12.80
C GLU A 164 -5.76 9.96 11.92
N GLU A 165 -6.80 9.26 12.39
CA GLU A 165 -8.09 9.16 11.70
C GLU A 165 -8.77 10.54 11.58
N PHE A 166 -8.83 11.28 12.69
CA PHE A 166 -9.38 12.63 12.69
C PHE A 166 -8.59 13.58 11.77
N ASP A 167 -7.26 13.57 11.85
CA ASP A 167 -6.40 14.41 11.04
C ASP A 167 -6.55 14.07 9.55
N ALA A 168 -6.63 12.78 9.20
CA ALA A 168 -6.89 12.33 7.84
C ALA A 168 -8.23 12.88 7.33
N LEU A 169 -9.31 12.73 8.09
CA LEU A 169 -10.62 13.25 7.71
C LEU A 169 -10.63 14.78 7.61
N SER A 170 -9.93 15.47 8.52
CA SER A 170 -9.82 16.94 8.48
C SER A 170 -9.12 17.44 7.21
N ARG A 171 -8.13 16.69 6.69
CA ARG A 171 -7.43 16.98 5.42
C ARG A 171 -8.37 16.77 4.23
N VAL A 172 -9.13 15.68 4.20
CA VAL A 172 -10.13 15.44 3.14
C VAL A 172 -11.15 16.58 3.07
N ILE A 173 -11.60 17.08 4.23
CA ILE A 173 -12.50 18.25 4.28
C ILE A 173 -11.81 19.51 3.75
N GLN A 174 -10.54 19.73 4.09
CA GLN A 174 -9.78 20.87 3.56
C GLN A 174 -9.62 20.79 2.04
N ASP A 175 -9.30 19.61 1.52
CA ASP A 175 -9.17 19.34 0.08
C ASP A 175 -10.52 19.51 -0.64
N TYR A 176 -11.64 19.16 0.00
CA TYR A 176 -12.98 19.41 -0.53
C TYR A 176 -13.26 20.91 -0.74
N TYR A 177 -12.93 21.75 0.25
CA TYR A 177 -13.09 23.21 0.10
C TYR A 177 -12.14 23.78 -0.94
N ALA A 178 -10.88 23.31 -0.97
CA ALA A 178 -9.93 23.69 -2.00
C ALA A 178 -10.45 23.32 -3.41
N ALA A 179 -11.04 22.13 -3.58
CA ALA A 179 -11.60 21.68 -4.84
C ALA A 179 -12.78 22.56 -5.31
N SER A 180 -13.64 23.01 -4.41
CA SER A 180 -14.71 23.98 -4.73
C SER A 180 -14.12 25.34 -5.17
N ASP A 181 -13.15 25.89 -4.42
CA ASP A 181 -12.49 27.16 -4.77
C ASP A 181 -11.75 27.09 -6.13
N ILE A 182 -11.10 25.94 -6.41
CA ILE A 182 -10.47 25.66 -7.71
C ILE A 182 -11.54 25.62 -8.80
N SER A 183 -12.66 24.91 -8.58
CA SER A 183 -13.76 24.82 -9.55
C SER A 183 -14.33 26.19 -9.90
N ASP A 184 -14.55 27.04 -8.89
CA ASP A 184 -14.98 28.43 -9.08
C ASP A 184 -13.95 29.30 -9.83
N THR A 185 -12.66 29.06 -9.57
CA THR A 185 -11.57 29.72 -10.31
C THR A 185 -11.57 29.32 -11.78
N LEU A 186 -11.79 28.03 -12.07
CA LEU A 186 -11.91 27.52 -13.44
C LEU A 186 -13.13 28.12 -14.15
N LEU A 187 -14.30 28.10 -13.50
CA LEU A 187 -15.53 28.67 -14.05
C LEU A 187 -15.38 30.14 -14.43
N ARG A 188 -14.77 30.95 -13.54
CA ARG A 188 -14.48 32.37 -13.82
C ARG A 188 -13.55 32.53 -15.03
N ARG A 189 -12.47 31.76 -15.10
CA ARG A 189 -11.52 31.83 -16.22
C ARG A 189 -12.15 31.41 -17.55
N MET A 190 -12.98 30.36 -17.53
CA MET A 190 -13.77 29.91 -18.69
C MET A 190 -14.83 30.93 -19.12
N GLY A 191 -15.23 31.85 -18.23
CA GLY A 191 -16.17 32.92 -18.53
C GLY A 191 -15.59 34.01 -19.44
N VAL A 192 -14.27 34.21 -19.40
CA VAL A 192 -13.57 35.27 -20.14
C VAL A 192 -13.09 34.81 -21.52
N MET A 193 -13.09 33.51 -21.79
CA MET A 193 -12.67 32.95 -23.08
C MET A 193 -13.73 33.18 -24.17
N ASP A 194 -13.32 33.75 -25.30
CA ASP A 194 -14.15 33.80 -26.51
C ASP A 194 -13.75 32.66 -27.46
N PRO A 195 -14.48 31.52 -27.49
CA PRO A 195 -14.11 30.38 -28.31
C PRO A 195 -14.27 30.62 -29.82
N ARG A 196 -14.74 31.81 -30.25
CA ARG A 196 -14.89 32.21 -31.65
C ARG A 196 -13.72 33.04 -32.17
N ASP A 197 -12.87 33.56 -31.28
CA ASP A 197 -11.67 34.29 -31.69
C ASP A 197 -10.61 33.33 -32.25
N SER A 198 -10.51 33.30 -33.57
CA SER A 198 -9.53 32.47 -34.28
C SER A 198 -8.07 32.83 -33.97
N SER A 199 -7.78 34.07 -33.55
CA SER A 199 -6.42 34.55 -33.33
C SER A 199 -5.78 33.97 -32.05
N THR A 200 -6.61 33.62 -31.07
CA THR A 200 -6.21 33.06 -29.77
C THR A 200 -6.62 31.60 -29.60
N LEU A 201 -7.12 30.95 -30.67
CA LEU A 201 -7.72 29.63 -30.61
C LEU A 201 -6.79 28.56 -30.02
N ALA A 202 -5.50 28.58 -30.36
CA ALA A 202 -4.52 27.63 -29.81
C ALA A 202 -4.35 27.77 -28.30
N SER A 203 -4.25 29.01 -27.80
CA SER A 203 -4.18 29.29 -26.36
C SER A 203 -5.45 28.83 -25.64
N PHE A 204 -6.62 29.10 -26.23
CA PHE A 204 -7.88 28.68 -25.65
C PHE A 204 -8.04 27.15 -25.64
N TYR A 205 -7.56 26.46 -26.67
CA TYR A 205 -7.58 25.01 -26.71
C TYR A 205 -6.67 24.39 -25.62
N LEU A 206 -5.49 24.98 -25.38
CA LEU A 206 -4.60 24.57 -24.30
C LEU A 206 -5.23 24.77 -22.92
N HIS A 207 -5.80 25.95 -22.66
CA HIS A 207 -6.52 26.21 -21.41
C HIS A 207 -7.68 25.25 -21.22
N TYR A 208 -8.45 24.96 -22.26
CA TYR A 208 -9.52 23.97 -22.20
C TYR A 208 -9.00 22.58 -21.79
N LEU A 209 -7.90 22.13 -22.38
CA LEU A 209 -7.29 20.84 -22.03
C LEU A 209 -6.74 20.84 -20.59
N ASP A 210 -6.17 21.94 -20.11
CA ASP A 210 -5.78 22.08 -18.70
C ASP A 210 -6.97 21.97 -17.77
N TYR A 211 -8.03 22.72 -18.04
CA TYR A 211 -9.22 22.75 -17.19
C TYR A 211 -9.90 21.39 -17.16
N ARG A 212 -9.88 20.66 -18.28
CA ARG A 212 -10.34 19.27 -18.33
C ARG A 212 -9.47 18.34 -17.48
N ARG A 213 -8.14 18.47 -17.55
CA ARG A 213 -7.21 17.70 -16.71
C ARG A 213 -7.46 17.96 -15.22
N VAL A 214 -7.58 19.23 -14.84
CA VAL A 214 -7.85 19.63 -13.45
C VAL A 214 -9.20 19.09 -13.01
N ALA A 215 -10.26 19.29 -13.80
CA ALA A 215 -11.59 18.76 -13.48
C ALA A 215 -11.59 17.24 -13.29
N GLN A 216 -10.85 16.50 -14.12
CA GLN A 216 -10.69 15.06 -13.97
C GLN A 216 -10.04 14.70 -12.63
N ARG A 217 -8.97 15.40 -12.23
CA ARG A 217 -8.33 15.18 -10.92
C ARG A 217 -9.24 15.50 -9.74
N LEU A 218 -10.06 16.53 -9.84
CA LEU A 218 -11.04 16.86 -8.80
C LEU A 218 -12.13 15.78 -8.69
N VAL A 219 -12.55 15.17 -9.81
CA VAL A 219 -13.47 14.02 -9.78
C VAL A 219 -12.82 12.79 -9.15
N GLU A 220 -11.56 12.49 -9.49
CA GLU A 220 -10.81 11.34 -8.96
C GLU A 220 -10.60 11.40 -7.44
N ALA A 221 -10.73 12.57 -6.81
CA ALA A 221 -10.64 12.72 -5.35
C ALA A 221 -11.82 12.09 -4.59
N SER A 222 -12.94 11.76 -5.27
CA SER A 222 -14.07 11.01 -4.71
C SER A 222 -14.54 11.45 -3.32
N PHE A 223 -14.61 12.77 -3.05
CA PHE A 223 -15.04 13.30 -1.75
C PHE A 223 -16.35 12.69 -1.19
N PRO A 224 -17.39 12.40 -2.01
CA PRO A 224 -18.62 11.76 -1.50
C PRO A 224 -18.41 10.39 -0.84
N ASP A 225 -17.35 9.66 -1.22
CA ASP A 225 -17.05 8.33 -0.68
C ASP A 225 -16.29 8.41 0.67
N HIS A 226 -15.65 9.56 0.94
CA HIS A 226 -14.75 9.74 2.07
C HIS A 226 -15.31 10.67 3.15
N LEU A 227 -16.26 11.54 2.81
CA LEU A 227 -16.86 12.47 3.75
C LEU A 227 -18.14 11.87 4.32
N PRO A 228 -18.41 12.04 5.64
CA PRO A 228 -19.64 11.57 6.24
C PRO A 228 -20.81 12.17 5.47
N ALA A 229 -21.64 11.30 4.90
CA ALA A 229 -22.79 11.66 4.08
C ALA A 229 -23.88 12.31 4.94
N SER A 230 -23.67 13.54 5.40
CA SER A 230 -24.65 14.29 6.19
C SER A 230 -25.82 14.81 5.33
N GLY A 231 -25.92 14.41 4.06
CA GLY A 231 -26.91 14.92 3.10
C GLY A 231 -26.73 16.41 2.78
N THR A 232 -25.69 17.05 3.32
CA THR A 232 -25.36 18.44 3.11
C THR A 232 -24.07 18.50 2.30
N ASP A 233 -24.10 19.21 1.17
CA ASP A 233 -22.95 19.58 0.35
C ASP A 233 -22.62 21.04 0.70
N PRO A 234 -21.84 21.32 1.76
CA PRO A 234 -21.82 22.64 2.39
C PRO A 234 -21.28 23.75 1.47
N ALA A 235 -20.43 23.39 0.51
CA ALA A 235 -19.88 24.29 -0.51
C ALA A 235 -20.56 24.16 -1.88
N ASP A 236 -21.62 23.33 -2.03
CA ASP A 236 -22.23 23.01 -3.34
C ASP A 236 -21.21 22.49 -4.36
N TYR A 237 -20.23 21.69 -3.92
CA TYR A 237 -19.19 21.12 -4.77
C TYR A 237 -19.78 20.28 -5.91
N ALA A 238 -20.84 19.52 -5.65
CA ALA A 238 -21.53 18.76 -6.69
C ALA A 238 -22.23 19.69 -7.70
N GLY A 239 -22.74 20.85 -7.25
CA GLY A 239 -23.21 21.92 -8.13
C GLY A 239 -22.09 22.51 -8.98
N ASP A 240 -20.94 22.84 -8.38
CA ASP A 240 -19.75 23.35 -9.06
C ASP A 240 -19.26 22.40 -10.14
N MET A 241 -19.12 21.12 -9.82
CA MET A 241 -18.66 20.10 -10.77
C MET A 241 -19.65 19.89 -11.92
N ARG A 242 -20.97 19.97 -11.66
CA ARG A 242 -21.98 19.96 -12.72
C ARG A 242 -21.87 21.19 -13.64
N ARG A 243 -21.72 22.39 -13.06
CA ARG A 243 -21.52 23.64 -13.81
C ARG A 243 -20.24 23.60 -14.65
N LEU A 244 -19.14 23.13 -14.04
CA LEU A 244 -17.84 22.99 -14.68
C LEU A 244 -17.92 22.02 -15.86
N SER A 245 -18.51 20.84 -15.66
CA SER A 245 -18.73 19.85 -16.72
C SER A 245 -19.58 20.41 -17.87
N GLY A 246 -20.69 21.09 -17.56
CA GLY A 246 -21.53 21.73 -18.57
C GLY A 246 -20.78 22.80 -19.37
N ARG A 247 -20.00 23.65 -18.70
CA ARG A 247 -19.21 24.70 -19.35
C ARG A 247 -18.05 24.13 -20.17
N LEU A 248 -17.37 23.08 -19.70
CA LEU A 248 -16.29 22.39 -20.43
C LEU A 248 -16.83 21.76 -21.72
N ASN A 249 -17.99 21.11 -21.65
CA ASN A 249 -18.64 20.55 -22.83
C ASN A 249 -19.01 21.66 -23.83
N SER A 250 -19.57 22.78 -23.36
CA SER A 250 -19.89 23.92 -24.21
C SER A 250 -18.64 24.51 -24.88
N LEU A 251 -17.55 24.70 -24.13
CA LEU A 251 -16.28 25.20 -24.68
C LEU A 251 -15.71 24.23 -25.72
N LYS A 252 -15.71 22.92 -25.43
CA LYS A 252 -15.25 21.88 -26.37
C LYS A 252 -15.95 22.03 -27.73
N TRP A 253 -17.29 22.03 -27.74
CA TRP A 253 -18.08 22.12 -28.96
C TRP A 253 -17.77 23.39 -29.76
N ASN A 254 -17.66 24.53 -29.08
CA ASN A 254 -17.36 25.80 -29.75
C ASN A 254 -15.94 25.85 -30.30
N LEU A 255 -14.94 25.41 -29.53
CA LEU A 255 -13.54 25.38 -29.95
C LEU A 255 -13.32 24.42 -31.13
N GLU A 256 -13.89 23.20 -31.07
CA GLU A 256 -13.81 22.24 -32.18
C GLU A 256 -14.49 22.75 -33.45
N ARG A 257 -15.61 23.48 -33.31
CA ARG A 257 -16.27 24.12 -34.45
C ARG A 257 -15.38 25.19 -35.06
N THR A 258 -14.88 26.13 -34.26
CA THR A 258 -13.98 27.20 -34.73
C THR A 258 -12.72 26.60 -35.37
N LEU A 259 -12.16 25.54 -34.81
CA LEU A 259 -10.98 24.86 -35.34
C LEU A 259 -11.24 24.26 -36.73
N ARG A 260 -12.42 23.68 -36.95
CA ARG A 260 -12.84 23.16 -38.26
C ARG A 260 -13.09 24.27 -39.28
N GLU A 261 -13.64 25.40 -38.85
CA GLU A 261 -14.02 26.52 -39.73
C GLU A 261 -12.84 27.41 -40.11
N SER A 262 -11.92 27.67 -39.19
CA SER A 262 -10.81 28.61 -39.39
C SER A 262 -9.51 27.97 -39.87
N ALA A 263 -9.36 26.64 -39.78
CA ALA A 263 -8.14 25.90 -40.13
C ALA A 263 -6.85 26.64 -39.69
N PRO A 264 -6.73 27.06 -38.42
CA PRO A 264 -5.68 27.96 -38.00
C PRO A 264 -4.31 27.26 -38.09
N THR A 265 -3.30 28.04 -38.44
CA THR A 265 -1.91 27.59 -38.40
C THR A 265 -1.52 27.23 -36.96
N CYS A 266 -0.86 26.09 -36.80
CA CYS A 266 -0.27 25.72 -35.52
C CYS A 266 0.69 26.84 -35.07
N PRO A 267 0.68 27.24 -33.78
CA PRO A 267 1.69 28.16 -33.26
C PRO A 267 3.10 27.66 -33.53
N ASP A 268 4.09 28.56 -33.55
CA ASP A 268 5.48 28.12 -33.60
C ASP A 268 5.85 27.28 -32.35
N ALA A 269 6.89 26.45 -32.49
CA ALA A 269 7.26 25.50 -31.45
C ALA A 269 7.68 26.18 -30.14
N THR A 270 8.22 27.40 -30.23
CA THR A 270 8.68 28.18 -29.06
C THR A 270 7.48 28.57 -28.22
N ARG A 271 6.50 29.26 -28.82
CA ARG A 271 5.30 29.72 -28.14
C ARG A 271 4.51 28.58 -27.52
N LEU A 272 4.43 27.45 -28.24
CA LEU A 272 3.73 26.27 -27.74
C LEU A 272 4.46 25.64 -26.54
N SER A 273 5.79 25.53 -26.59
CA SER A 273 6.58 25.03 -25.46
C SER A 273 6.49 25.93 -24.22
N GLU A 274 6.50 27.25 -24.41
CA GLU A 274 6.30 28.23 -23.34
C GLU A 274 4.90 28.14 -22.74
N ALA A 275 3.87 27.94 -23.57
CA ALA A 275 2.50 27.79 -23.10
C ALA A 275 2.34 26.54 -22.21
N PHE A 276 2.91 25.40 -22.61
CA PHE A 276 2.93 24.18 -21.79
C PHE A 276 3.66 24.40 -20.45
N PHE A 277 4.82 25.06 -20.50
CA PHE A 277 5.58 25.39 -19.29
C PHE A 277 4.79 26.30 -18.34
N ASN A 278 4.25 27.41 -18.86
CA ASN A 278 3.52 28.40 -18.08
C ASN A 278 2.25 27.84 -17.44
N GLN A 279 1.61 26.84 -18.07
CA GLN A 279 0.43 26.18 -17.54
C GLN A 279 0.73 25.43 -16.24
N SER A 280 1.80 24.64 -16.19
CA SER A 280 2.22 23.97 -14.96
C SER A 280 2.73 24.97 -13.92
N LEU A 281 3.54 25.95 -14.35
CA LEU A 281 4.10 26.96 -13.45
C LEU A 281 3.01 27.79 -12.76
N PHE A 282 1.92 28.09 -13.47
CA PHE A 282 0.77 28.79 -12.90
C PHE A 282 0.24 28.08 -11.64
N TRP A 283 0.13 26.76 -11.65
CA TRP A 283 -0.37 25.98 -10.51
C TRP A 283 0.63 25.94 -9.36
N PHE A 284 1.94 25.79 -9.65
CA PHE A 284 2.98 25.87 -8.63
C PHE A 284 3.03 27.25 -7.96
N ASP A 285 2.95 28.33 -8.74
CA ASP A 285 2.92 29.70 -8.22
C ASP A 285 1.65 29.99 -7.42
N LEU A 286 0.49 29.44 -7.84
CA LEU A 286 -0.76 29.57 -7.10
C LEU A 286 -0.67 28.82 -5.76
N ALA A 287 -0.03 27.66 -5.72
CA ALA A 287 0.18 26.90 -4.48
C ALA A 287 0.97 27.70 -3.43
N GLY A 288 1.86 28.61 -3.85
CA GLY A 288 2.56 29.54 -2.96
C GLY A 288 1.72 30.71 -2.43
N LYS A 289 0.51 30.92 -2.96
CA LYS A 289 -0.36 32.07 -2.66
C LYS A 289 -1.67 31.69 -1.95
N VAL A 290 -2.03 30.41 -1.95
CA VAL A 290 -3.21 29.88 -1.26
C VAL A 290 -2.89 29.58 0.20
N ASP A 291 -3.93 29.43 1.02
CA ASP A 291 -3.79 29.01 2.41
C ASP A 291 -3.03 27.68 2.51
N TYR A 292 -2.26 27.52 3.58
CA TYR A 292 -1.40 26.34 3.82
C TYR A 292 -2.15 25.01 3.61
N HIS A 293 -3.42 24.96 4.02
CA HIS A 293 -4.27 23.78 3.91
C HIS A 293 -4.64 23.41 2.47
N TYR A 294 -4.61 24.35 1.53
CA TYR A 294 -4.96 24.12 0.12
C TYR A 294 -3.74 23.88 -0.77
N LYS A 295 -2.55 24.15 -0.20
CA LYS A 295 -1.29 24.14 -0.93
C LYS A 295 -1.04 22.81 -1.64
N ASN A 296 -1.27 21.68 -0.98
CA ASN A 296 -0.97 20.36 -1.53
C ASN A 296 -1.81 20.06 -2.78
N LEU A 297 -3.15 20.20 -2.68
CA LEU A 297 -4.03 19.96 -3.81
C LEU A 297 -3.68 20.86 -5.01
N VAL A 298 -3.47 22.16 -4.76
CA VAL A 298 -3.12 23.13 -5.83
C VAL A 298 -1.75 22.83 -6.42
N TYR A 299 -0.78 22.46 -5.58
CA TYR A 299 0.57 22.11 -6.02
C TYR A 299 0.57 20.87 -6.90
N ASP A 300 -0.21 19.85 -6.54
CA ASP A 300 -0.33 18.62 -7.31
C ASP A 300 -0.88 18.90 -8.72
N LEU A 301 -1.77 19.89 -8.90
CA LEU A 301 -2.25 20.30 -10.23
C LEU A 301 -1.12 20.77 -11.15
N GLY A 302 0.01 21.26 -10.65
CA GLY A 302 1.18 21.61 -11.47
C GLY A 302 1.94 20.40 -12.03
N ARG A 303 1.83 19.23 -11.40
CA ARG A 303 2.50 17.99 -11.81
C ARG A 303 1.79 17.34 -12.98
N LEU A 304 2.55 16.92 -13.98
CA LEU A 304 2.06 16.18 -15.15
C LEU A 304 2.13 14.68 -14.89
N ASP A 305 1.17 13.93 -15.44
CA ASP A 305 1.17 12.48 -15.43
C ASP A 305 0.57 11.93 -16.74
N ASP A 306 0.73 10.62 -16.95
CA ASP A 306 0.27 9.96 -18.18
C ASP A 306 -1.25 9.68 -18.21
N ARG A 307 -2.00 9.97 -17.13
CA ARG A 307 -3.46 9.73 -17.10
C ARG A 307 -4.19 10.68 -18.05
N PHE A 308 -3.71 11.91 -18.16
CA PHE A 308 -4.22 12.90 -19.11
C PHE A 308 -3.10 13.80 -19.63
N SER A 309 -2.65 13.51 -20.84
CA SER A 309 -1.63 14.30 -21.51
C SER A 309 -2.25 15.46 -22.31
N VAL A 310 -2.03 16.68 -21.82
CA VAL A 310 -2.43 17.93 -22.48
C VAL A 310 -1.74 18.04 -23.85
N VAL A 311 -0.45 17.70 -23.92
CA VAL A 311 0.34 17.80 -25.15
C VAL A 311 -0.12 16.80 -26.21
N ASP A 312 -0.43 15.56 -25.83
CA ASP A 312 -0.90 14.54 -26.78
C ASP A 312 -2.32 14.87 -27.27
N SER A 313 -3.18 15.34 -26.36
CA SER A 313 -4.54 15.79 -26.72
C SER A 313 -4.52 16.99 -27.65
N PHE A 314 -3.59 17.93 -27.45
CA PHE A 314 -3.40 19.08 -28.32
C PHE A 314 -2.90 18.66 -29.70
N ALA A 315 -1.90 17.78 -29.75
CA ALA A 315 -1.34 17.27 -31.00
C ALA A 315 -2.41 16.58 -31.87
N VAL A 316 -3.27 15.76 -31.26
CA VAL A 316 -4.40 15.12 -31.96
C VAL A 316 -5.38 16.16 -32.51
N ALA A 317 -5.74 17.18 -31.72
CA ALA A 317 -6.68 18.21 -32.15
C ALA A 317 -6.18 19.01 -33.35
N TYR A 318 -4.90 19.38 -33.34
CA TYR A 318 -4.24 20.13 -34.42
C TYR A 318 -3.72 19.25 -35.56
N ARG A 319 -4.02 17.94 -35.54
CA ARG A 319 -3.53 16.95 -36.53
C ARG A 319 -2.01 17.00 -36.71
N MET A 320 -1.31 17.33 -35.63
CA MET A 320 0.12 17.22 -35.53
C MET A 320 0.39 15.74 -35.34
N ALA A 321 0.64 15.01 -36.43
CA ALA A 321 1.18 13.65 -36.29
C ALA A 321 2.44 13.71 -35.41
N TYR A 322 2.87 12.57 -34.82
CA TYR A 322 4.15 12.44 -34.12
C TYR A 322 5.31 12.72 -35.08
N THR A 323 5.50 14.01 -35.33
CA THR A 323 6.35 14.64 -36.35
C THR A 323 7.49 15.33 -35.64
N ASP A 324 8.49 15.75 -36.41
CA ASP A 324 9.64 16.50 -35.89
C ASP A 324 9.20 17.75 -35.10
N PHE A 325 8.10 18.40 -35.51
CA PHE A 325 7.58 19.55 -34.79
C PHE A 325 7.14 19.20 -33.35
N TYR A 326 6.40 18.11 -33.16
CA TYR A 326 5.97 17.65 -31.82
C TYR A 326 7.19 17.36 -30.93
N ARG A 327 8.19 16.65 -31.48
CA ARG A 327 9.43 16.35 -30.75
C ARG A 327 10.18 17.61 -30.35
N VAL A 328 10.29 18.60 -31.25
CA VAL A 328 10.93 19.89 -30.97
C VAL A 328 10.21 20.67 -29.87
N VAL A 329 8.87 20.67 -29.88
CA VAL A 329 8.07 21.32 -28.82
C VAL A 329 8.31 20.66 -27.47
N CYS A 330 8.26 19.33 -27.41
CA CYS A 330 8.51 18.57 -26.18
C CYS A 330 9.94 18.75 -25.69
N ALA A 331 10.94 18.67 -26.56
CA ALA A 331 12.34 18.91 -26.23
C ALA A 331 12.57 20.30 -25.62
N ARG A 332 11.94 21.33 -26.21
CA ARG A 332 12.05 22.71 -25.72
C ARG A 332 11.31 22.91 -24.40
N ALA A 333 10.13 22.32 -24.23
CA ALA A 333 9.41 22.34 -22.96
C ALA A 333 10.23 21.66 -21.85
N ALA A 334 10.84 20.50 -22.15
CA ALA A 334 11.73 19.79 -21.24
C ALA A 334 12.90 20.69 -20.79
N GLN A 335 13.53 21.42 -21.72
CA GLN A 335 14.61 22.36 -21.39
C GLN A 335 14.15 23.50 -20.49
N LEU A 336 12.96 24.06 -20.71
CA LEU A 336 12.40 25.13 -19.86
C LEU A 336 12.18 24.62 -18.43
N PHE A 337 11.55 23.45 -18.28
CA PHE A 337 11.35 22.82 -16.97
C PHE A 337 12.67 22.47 -16.29
N LEU A 338 13.63 21.93 -17.02
CA LEU A 338 14.96 21.58 -16.49
C LEU A 338 15.68 22.82 -15.97
N THR A 339 15.67 23.92 -16.73
CA THR A 339 16.32 25.19 -16.36
C THR A 339 15.69 25.79 -15.10
N GLU A 340 14.36 25.81 -15.01
CA GLU A 340 13.67 26.29 -13.82
C GLU A 340 13.90 25.35 -12.63
N ALA A 341 13.95 24.03 -12.84
CA ALA A 341 14.26 23.06 -11.79
C ALA A 341 15.68 23.26 -11.24
N GLU A 342 16.66 23.52 -12.10
CA GLU A 342 18.03 23.87 -11.70
C GLU A 342 18.08 25.14 -10.87
N HIS A 343 17.30 26.15 -11.27
CA HIS A 343 17.16 27.38 -10.50
C HIS A 343 16.60 27.10 -9.10
N ARG A 344 15.53 26.31 -8.98
CA ARG A 344 14.95 25.93 -7.67
C ARG A 344 15.89 25.08 -6.83
N LEU A 345 16.65 24.18 -7.46
CA LEU A 345 17.66 23.40 -6.76
C LEU A 345 18.77 24.29 -6.19
N SER A 346 19.21 25.31 -6.93
CA SER A 346 20.20 26.27 -6.44
C SER A 346 19.72 27.12 -5.25
N GLN A 347 18.41 27.22 -5.08
CA GLN A 347 17.74 27.88 -3.94
C GLN A 347 17.45 26.91 -2.79
N GLU A 348 17.92 25.66 -2.86
CA GLU A 348 17.59 24.57 -1.92
C GLU A 348 16.09 24.29 -1.80
N ASN A 349 15.28 24.70 -2.79
CA ASN A 349 13.86 24.38 -2.88
C ASN A 349 13.67 23.02 -3.57
N TYR A 350 14.12 21.97 -2.90
CA TYR A 350 14.20 20.62 -3.46
C TYR A 350 12.83 20.07 -3.90
N THR A 351 11.76 20.33 -3.14
CA THR A 351 10.42 19.85 -3.48
C THR A 351 9.91 20.41 -4.82
N HIS A 352 10.14 21.71 -5.07
CA HIS A 352 9.82 22.31 -6.38
C HIS A 352 10.75 21.79 -7.48
N ALA A 353 12.05 21.66 -7.20
CA ALA A 353 13.01 21.13 -8.16
C ALA A 353 12.63 19.71 -8.62
N ILE A 354 12.18 18.84 -7.69
CA ILE A 354 11.69 17.48 -8.01
C ILE A 354 10.46 17.55 -8.91
N ALA A 355 9.43 18.32 -8.55
CA ALA A 355 8.19 18.38 -9.33
C ALA A 355 8.41 18.95 -10.75
N LEU A 356 9.27 19.97 -10.88
CA LEU A 356 9.66 20.51 -12.18
C LEU A 356 10.53 19.53 -12.97
N GLY A 357 11.43 18.81 -12.30
CA GLY A 357 12.24 17.75 -12.90
C GLY A 357 11.41 16.57 -13.42
N GLU A 358 10.35 16.18 -12.73
CA GLU A 358 9.40 15.16 -13.19
C GLU A 358 8.62 15.65 -14.43
N ASN A 359 8.19 16.92 -14.45
CA ASN A 359 7.59 17.51 -15.64
C ASN A 359 8.61 17.57 -16.80
N ALA A 360 9.88 17.87 -16.52
CA ALA A 360 10.95 17.81 -17.51
C ALA A 360 11.10 16.38 -18.04
N ALA A 361 11.07 15.35 -17.19
CA ALA A 361 11.13 13.94 -17.57
C ALA A 361 9.97 13.53 -18.48
N PHE A 362 8.75 13.96 -18.15
CA PHE A 362 7.54 13.72 -18.92
C PHE A 362 7.67 14.22 -20.37
N TYR A 363 8.22 15.42 -20.56
CA TYR A 363 8.45 16.01 -21.87
C TYR A 363 9.70 15.47 -22.57
N ALA A 364 10.78 15.20 -21.82
CA ALA A 364 12.03 14.62 -22.31
C ALA A 364 11.79 13.26 -22.98
N LEU A 365 10.97 12.40 -22.36
CA LEU A 365 10.56 11.11 -22.92
C LEU A 365 9.85 11.27 -24.28
N ARG A 366 8.95 12.26 -24.40
CA ARG A 366 8.20 12.55 -25.64
C ARG A 366 9.04 13.25 -26.71
N GLY A 367 10.04 14.01 -26.27
CA GLY A 367 11.01 14.70 -27.12
C GLY A 367 12.19 13.82 -27.55
N ASP A 368 12.36 12.64 -26.95
CA ASP A 368 13.52 11.75 -27.12
C ASP A 368 14.85 12.49 -26.88
N THR A 369 14.92 13.25 -25.78
CA THR A 369 16.06 14.12 -25.44
C THR A 369 16.24 14.29 -23.93
N LEU A 370 17.40 14.81 -23.50
CA LEU A 370 17.69 15.28 -22.13
C LEU A 370 17.46 14.25 -21.00
N SER A 371 17.45 12.96 -21.31
CA SER A 371 17.14 11.92 -20.31
C SER A 371 18.19 11.88 -19.20
N GLU A 372 19.48 11.96 -19.53
CA GLU A 372 20.56 11.91 -18.54
C GLU A 372 20.59 13.14 -17.64
N GLU A 373 20.40 14.34 -18.20
CA GLU A 373 20.41 15.60 -17.47
C GLU A 373 19.24 15.67 -16.49
N VAL A 374 18.05 15.25 -16.92
CA VAL A 374 16.87 15.18 -16.06
C VAL A 374 17.07 14.17 -14.93
N GLN A 375 17.60 12.98 -15.22
CA GLN A 375 17.87 11.96 -14.21
C GLN A 375 18.92 12.43 -13.20
N SER A 376 19.96 13.14 -13.67
CA SER A 376 20.98 13.76 -12.81
C SER A 376 20.37 14.83 -11.90
N LEU A 377 19.54 15.72 -12.43
CA LEU A 377 18.85 16.75 -11.64
C LEU A 377 17.92 16.13 -10.58
N LEU A 378 17.13 15.13 -10.96
CA LEU A 378 16.23 14.43 -10.03
C LEU A 378 17.04 13.75 -8.92
N GLY A 379 18.14 13.06 -9.28
CA GLY A 379 19.05 12.44 -8.33
C GLY A 379 19.59 13.42 -7.29
N ARG A 380 20.11 14.58 -7.74
CA ARG A 380 20.58 15.64 -6.84
C ARG A 380 19.46 16.24 -5.99
N SER A 381 18.29 16.45 -6.56
CA SER A 381 17.16 17.08 -5.86
C SER A 381 16.59 16.18 -4.78
N TRP A 382 16.41 14.89 -5.09
CA TRP A 382 16.02 13.86 -4.10
C TRP A 382 17.06 13.73 -3.00
N ARG A 383 18.36 13.72 -3.35
CA ARG A 383 19.43 13.65 -2.37
C ARG A 383 19.46 14.88 -1.46
N GLY A 384 19.32 16.08 -2.01
CA GLY A 384 19.28 17.32 -1.23
C GLY A 384 18.08 17.38 -0.27
N LEU A 385 16.89 16.95 -0.72
CA LEU A 385 15.71 16.85 0.14
C LEU A 385 15.96 15.86 1.28
N TYR A 386 16.42 14.66 0.94
CA TYR A 386 16.76 13.61 1.91
C TYR A 386 17.79 14.06 2.94
N ASP A 387 18.90 14.65 2.50
CA ASP A 387 19.96 15.16 3.38
C ASP A 387 19.47 16.27 4.31
N SER A 388 18.53 17.11 3.85
CA SER A 388 17.92 18.16 4.66
C SER A 388 17.14 17.57 5.84
N TYR A 389 16.34 16.54 5.61
CA TYR A 389 15.61 15.85 6.69
C TYR A 389 16.57 15.15 7.65
N LEU A 390 17.60 14.46 7.15
CA LEU A 390 18.62 13.83 8.02
C LEU A 390 19.35 14.86 8.88
N LEU A 391 19.69 16.03 8.32
CA LEU A 391 20.35 17.11 9.04
C LEU A 391 19.45 17.67 10.15
N ILE A 392 18.16 17.89 9.87
CA ILE A 392 17.19 18.34 10.86
C ILE A 392 17.07 17.30 11.97
N SER A 393 16.90 16.01 11.64
CA SER A 393 16.86 14.94 12.63
C SER A 393 18.10 14.93 13.53
N ARG A 394 19.31 15.03 12.97
CA ARG A 394 20.57 15.09 13.74
C ARG A 394 20.58 16.25 14.74
N ARG A 395 20.18 17.45 14.31
CA ARG A 395 20.12 18.64 15.19
C ARG A 395 19.07 18.45 16.29
N THR A 396 17.93 17.88 15.94
CA THR A 396 16.84 17.64 16.88
C THR A 396 17.20 16.59 17.93
N ILE A 397 17.93 15.52 17.57
CA ILE A 397 18.53 14.57 18.52
C ILE A 397 19.48 15.28 19.48
N ALA A 398 20.37 16.14 18.95
CA ALA A 398 21.36 16.85 19.76
C ALA A 398 20.73 17.83 20.77
N ILE A 399 19.56 18.40 20.44
CA ILE A 399 18.80 19.30 21.34
C ILE A 399 17.95 18.50 22.35
N GLY A 400 17.82 17.18 22.18
CA GLY A 400 17.07 16.29 23.07
C GLY A 400 15.57 16.22 22.75
N ASN A 401 15.15 16.67 21.56
CA ASN A 401 13.75 16.64 21.14
C ASN A 401 13.44 15.38 20.33
N TYR A 402 13.48 14.22 20.98
CA TYR A 402 13.51 12.91 20.33
C TYR A 402 12.28 12.60 19.47
N GLU A 403 11.10 13.08 19.85
CA GLU A 403 9.85 12.88 19.10
C GLU A 403 9.91 13.53 17.72
N PHE A 404 10.33 14.79 17.64
CA PHE A 404 10.53 15.47 16.35
C PHE A 404 11.65 14.83 15.54
N ALA A 405 12.72 14.35 16.19
CA ALA A 405 13.79 13.67 15.49
C ALA A 405 13.30 12.42 14.76
N GLU A 406 12.46 11.61 15.42
CA GLU A 406 11.82 10.44 14.81
C GLU A 406 10.92 10.83 13.65
N GLN A 407 10.07 11.86 13.81
CA GLN A 407 9.19 12.34 12.73
C GLN A 407 10.00 12.68 11.48
N TYR A 408 11.07 13.47 11.61
CA TYR A 408 11.91 13.82 10.46
C TYR A 408 12.68 12.62 9.87
N LEU A 409 13.03 11.61 10.68
CA LEU A 409 13.63 10.37 10.18
C LEU A 409 12.63 9.51 9.39
N ASN A 410 11.39 9.45 9.86
CA ASN A 410 10.30 8.78 9.14
C ASN A 410 10.02 9.47 7.80
N GLU A 411 10.02 10.80 7.76
CA GLU A 411 9.91 11.55 6.50
C GLU A 411 11.10 11.28 5.56
N ALA A 412 12.34 11.25 6.07
CA ALA A 412 13.51 10.89 5.26
C ALA A 412 13.40 9.46 4.70
N PHE A 413 12.83 8.54 5.47
CA PHE A 413 12.59 7.17 5.04
C PHE A 413 11.51 7.10 3.95
N GLU A 414 10.40 7.82 4.09
CA GLU A 414 9.37 7.91 3.06
C GLU A 414 9.92 8.58 1.78
N ILE A 415 10.77 9.59 1.89
CA ILE A 415 11.50 10.19 0.75
C ILE A 415 12.37 9.14 0.05
N TYR A 416 13.11 8.31 0.79
CA TYR A 416 13.90 7.22 0.23
C TYR A 416 13.03 6.26 -0.59
N LEU A 417 11.89 5.84 -0.05
CA LEU A 417 10.94 4.95 -0.74
C LEU A 417 10.33 5.62 -1.99
N ASN A 418 9.98 6.89 -1.90
CA ASN A 418 9.32 7.62 -2.99
C ASN A 418 10.30 8.08 -4.10
N SER A 419 11.60 8.05 -3.85
CA SER A 419 12.63 8.48 -4.79
C SER A 419 12.79 7.61 -6.05
N GLY A 420 12.01 6.54 -6.23
CA GLY A 420 12.03 5.78 -7.49
C GLY A 420 13.37 5.12 -7.84
N GLY A 421 14.29 4.97 -6.87
CA GLY A 421 15.64 4.43 -7.10
C GLY A 421 16.74 5.49 -7.26
N PHE A 422 16.44 6.79 -7.13
CA PHE A 422 17.46 7.85 -7.16
C PHE A 422 18.40 7.84 -5.94
N LEU A 423 17.98 7.21 -4.84
CA LEU A 423 18.75 7.13 -3.60
C LEU A 423 19.27 5.70 -3.38
N ASN A 424 20.58 5.56 -3.20
CA ASN A 424 21.27 4.26 -3.10
C ASN A 424 21.62 3.84 -1.67
N ALA A 425 21.37 4.67 -0.65
CA ALA A 425 21.92 4.50 0.70
C ALA A 425 20.87 4.59 1.80
N TYR A 426 20.16 3.49 2.04
CA TYR A 426 19.31 3.30 3.24
C TYR A 426 20.11 3.38 4.56
N GLY A 427 21.40 3.05 4.52
CA GLY A 427 22.24 2.95 5.72
C GLY A 427 22.28 4.22 6.57
N GLU A 428 22.17 5.41 5.96
CA GLU A 428 22.24 6.67 6.70
C GLU A 428 21.02 6.93 7.60
N VAL A 429 19.80 6.56 7.15
CA VAL A 429 18.60 6.63 8.02
C VAL A 429 18.76 5.67 9.19
N HIS A 430 19.19 4.43 8.90
CA HIS A 430 19.36 3.39 9.89
C HIS A 430 20.37 3.80 10.98
N THR A 431 21.55 4.31 10.60
CA THR A 431 22.54 4.83 11.54
C THR A 431 22.00 5.98 12.39
N LEU A 432 21.09 6.80 11.86
CA LEU A 432 20.47 7.86 12.67
C LEU A 432 19.39 7.36 13.61
N PHE A 433 18.66 6.30 13.25
CA PHE A 433 17.83 5.59 14.21
C PHE A 433 18.68 4.96 15.33
N GLU A 434 19.88 4.45 15.03
CA GLU A 434 20.82 3.97 16.07
C GLU A 434 21.27 5.11 17.00
N HIS A 435 21.59 6.29 16.45
CA HIS A 435 21.93 7.46 17.26
C HIS A 435 20.76 7.95 18.11
N LEU A 436 19.54 7.94 17.57
CA LEU A 436 18.33 8.29 18.32
C LEU A 436 18.10 7.29 19.47
N TYR A 437 18.21 6.00 19.18
CA TYR A 437 18.17 4.94 20.16
C TYR A 437 19.19 5.15 21.30
N GLN A 438 20.45 5.40 20.93
CA GLN A 438 21.53 5.59 21.89
C GLN A 438 21.30 6.84 22.75
N ALA A 439 20.85 7.95 22.15
CA ALA A 439 20.53 9.17 22.87
C ALA A 439 19.39 8.97 23.88
N LEU A 440 18.31 8.26 23.51
CA LEU A 440 17.22 7.89 24.42
C LEU A 440 17.72 6.99 25.56
N PHE A 441 18.55 6.00 25.24
CA PHE A 441 19.11 5.08 26.24
C PHE A 441 20.01 5.81 27.26
N ASP A 442 20.91 6.67 26.78
CA ASP A 442 21.81 7.46 27.63
C ASP A 442 21.05 8.47 28.49
N GLN A 443 19.99 9.08 27.95
CA GLN A 443 19.07 9.93 28.71
C GLN A 443 18.38 9.15 29.83
N GLY A 444 17.88 7.94 29.54
CA GLY A 444 17.31 7.04 30.54
C GLY A 444 18.30 6.71 31.66
N LEU A 445 19.57 6.45 31.33
CA LEU A 445 20.63 6.24 32.32
C LEU A 445 20.91 7.49 33.17
N MET A 446 20.95 8.68 32.54
CA MET A 446 21.15 9.94 33.26
C MET A 446 20.01 10.21 34.24
N VAL A 447 18.75 10.04 33.81
CA VAL A 447 17.56 10.28 34.63
C VAL A 447 17.47 9.26 35.76
N LYS A 448 17.82 8.00 35.50
CA LYS A 448 17.94 6.95 36.53
C LYS A 448 18.91 7.35 37.64
N ARG A 449 20.05 7.96 37.30
CA ARG A 449 21.04 8.46 38.29
C ARG A 449 20.52 9.63 39.12
N ARG A 450 19.50 10.36 38.65
CA ARG A 450 18.85 11.48 39.35
C ARG A 450 17.64 11.05 40.21
N TYR A 451 17.45 9.74 40.43
CA TYR A 451 16.38 9.12 41.25
C TYR A 451 14.94 9.23 40.72
N SER A 452 14.74 9.58 39.44
CA SER A 452 13.41 9.58 38.82
C SER A 452 13.16 8.27 38.05
N SER A 453 12.82 7.20 38.77
CA SER A 453 12.64 5.86 38.18
C SER A 453 11.53 5.80 37.11
N GLN A 454 10.49 6.64 37.23
CA GLN A 454 9.39 6.67 36.25
C GLN A 454 9.78 7.35 34.95
N GLU A 455 10.48 8.49 35.00
CA GLU A 455 10.97 9.17 33.80
C GLU A 455 12.07 8.34 33.10
N ALA A 456 12.93 7.66 33.87
CA ALA A 456 13.93 6.75 33.30
C ALA A 456 13.27 5.59 32.54
N LEU A 457 12.19 5.02 33.08
CA LEU A 457 11.42 3.96 32.41
C LEU A 457 10.82 4.44 31.09
N TYR A 458 10.29 5.67 31.02
CA TYR A 458 9.79 6.25 29.75
C TYR A 458 10.87 6.21 28.66
N PHE A 459 12.08 6.73 28.94
CA PHE A 459 13.17 6.76 27.96
C PHE A 459 13.63 5.35 27.55
N PHE A 460 13.70 4.40 28.49
CA PHE A 460 14.03 3.01 28.13
C PHE A 460 12.94 2.33 27.29
N TYR A 461 11.66 2.61 27.54
CA TYR A 461 10.59 2.07 26.70
C TYR A 461 10.61 2.68 25.30
N GLU A 462 10.89 3.97 25.15
CA GLU A 462 11.04 4.60 23.84
C GLU A 462 12.27 4.05 23.10
N ALA A 463 13.41 3.87 23.77
CA ALA A 463 14.57 3.21 23.17
C ALA A 463 14.25 1.77 22.71
N ALA A 464 13.56 0.98 23.55
CA ALA A 464 13.11 -0.36 23.16
C ALA A 464 12.17 -0.33 21.94
N ARG A 465 11.32 0.69 21.84
CA ARG A 465 10.41 0.86 20.70
C ARG A 465 11.17 1.17 19.41
N ILE A 466 12.11 2.12 19.45
CA ILE A 466 12.96 2.44 18.28
C ILE A 466 13.73 1.19 17.82
N ASP A 467 14.34 0.45 18.75
CA ASP A 467 15.05 -0.80 18.43
C ASP A 467 14.14 -1.85 17.78
N ALA A 468 12.94 -2.03 18.32
CA ALA A 468 11.97 -3.00 17.82
C ALA A 468 11.39 -2.63 16.44
N LEU A 469 11.22 -1.34 16.16
CA LEU A 469 10.62 -0.86 14.91
C LEU A 469 11.64 -0.72 13.78
N TYR A 470 12.85 -0.24 14.08
CA TYR A 470 13.78 0.22 13.06
C TYR A 470 15.15 -0.47 13.07
N LEU A 471 15.55 -1.17 14.14
CA LEU A 471 16.92 -1.65 14.36
C LEU A 471 17.07 -3.15 14.62
N ASP A 472 16.43 -4.05 13.83
CA ASP A 472 16.67 -5.51 13.75
C ASP A 472 16.99 -6.31 15.06
N ARG A 473 16.66 -5.77 16.24
CA ARG A 473 16.79 -6.31 17.60
C ARG A 473 18.20 -6.56 18.15
N GLU A 474 19.26 -5.98 17.59
CA GLU A 474 20.61 -6.16 18.15
C GLU A 474 20.75 -5.56 19.57
N TYR A 475 20.01 -4.50 19.87
CA TYR A 475 20.19 -3.74 21.10
C TYR A 475 19.18 -4.08 22.22
N ALA A 476 18.16 -4.90 21.93
CA ALA A 476 17.07 -5.28 22.83
C ALA A 476 17.51 -5.84 24.20
N VAL A 477 18.66 -6.53 24.26
CA VAL A 477 19.16 -7.17 25.49
C VAL A 477 19.60 -6.12 26.52
N SER A 478 20.20 -5.02 26.09
CA SER A 478 20.72 -3.99 26.99
C SER A 478 19.60 -3.18 27.64
N VAL A 479 18.59 -2.78 26.85
CA VAL A 479 17.42 -2.02 27.31
C VAL A 479 16.55 -2.87 28.22
N LYS A 480 16.29 -4.13 27.82
CA LYS A 480 15.52 -5.06 28.64
C LYS A 480 16.12 -5.23 30.03
N ARG A 481 17.45 -5.39 30.13
CA ARG A 481 18.15 -5.47 31.43
C ARG A 481 17.93 -4.23 32.30
N GLN A 482 17.90 -3.03 31.71
CA GLN A 482 17.67 -1.79 32.47
C GLN A 482 16.21 -1.65 32.93
N ILE A 483 15.26 -2.02 32.07
CA ILE A 483 13.83 -2.08 32.41
C ILE A 483 13.61 -3.08 33.55
N ASP A 484 14.08 -4.32 33.39
CA ASP A 484 13.97 -5.38 34.40
C ASP A 484 14.58 -4.93 35.74
N ALA A 485 15.76 -4.29 35.71
CA ALA A 485 16.43 -3.77 36.91
C ALA A 485 15.66 -2.63 37.62
N LEU A 486 15.02 -1.74 36.86
CA LEU A 486 14.20 -0.66 37.42
C LEU A 486 12.87 -1.18 37.97
N GLU A 487 12.22 -2.11 37.26
CA GLU A 487 10.98 -2.74 37.71
C GLU A 487 11.20 -3.58 38.98
N HIS A 488 12.32 -4.33 39.06
CA HIS A 488 12.68 -5.11 40.24
C HIS A 488 13.19 -4.23 41.40
N GLY A 489 13.95 -3.16 41.11
CA GLY A 489 14.42 -2.20 42.11
C GLY A 489 13.29 -1.38 42.73
N ALA A 490 12.30 -0.96 41.93
CA ALA A 490 11.08 -0.33 42.43
C ALA A 490 10.27 -1.31 43.30
N GLY A 491 10.21 -2.59 42.93
CA GLY A 491 9.60 -3.64 43.76
C GLY A 491 10.32 -3.85 45.10
N ALA A 492 11.67 -3.84 45.11
CA ALA A 492 12.48 -4.09 46.31
C ALA A 492 12.54 -2.89 47.27
N SER A 493 12.63 -1.65 46.76
CA SER A 493 12.59 -0.42 47.56
C SER A 493 11.29 -0.26 48.36
N TRP A 494 10.18 -0.80 47.84
CA TRP A 494 8.88 -0.76 48.50
C TRP A 494 8.66 -1.95 49.44
N LEU A 495 9.16 -3.14 49.09
CA LEU A 495 9.16 -4.30 50.00
C LEU A 495 10.04 -4.06 51.24
N GLY A 496 11.08 -3.22 51.13
CA GLY A 496 11.89 -2.78 52.26
C GLY A 496 11.26 -1.66 53.10
N GLY A 497 10.33 -0.87 52.53
CA GLY A 497 9.62 0.21 53.22
C GLY A 497 8.28 -0.20 53.85
N ALA A 498 7.64 -1.25 53.32
CA ALA A 498 6.36 -1.79 53.80
C ALA A 498 6.52 -2.91 54.84
N ALA A 499 7.73 -3.11 55.39
CA ALA A 499 7.98 -4.07 56.47
C ALA A 499 7.59 -3.53 57.86
N LEU A 500 6.95 -2.36 57.93
CA LEU A 500 6.33 -1.84 59.15
C LEU A 500 4.88 -1.42 58.85
N ASP A 501 3.98 -2.27 59.36
CA ASP A 501 2.52 -2.16 59.51
C ASP A 501 1.58 -2.29 58.28
N ASP A 502 0.82 -3.39 58.31
CA ASP A 502 -0.50 -3.66 57.68
C ASP A 502 -0.73 -3.24 56.22
N GLY A 503 -0.26 -4.04 55.27
CA GLY A 503 -0.44 -3.77 53.84
C GLY A 503 -0.56 -4.98 52.90
N ALA A 504 -1.21 -6.08 53.30
CA ALA A 504 -1.36 -7.28 52.45
C ALA A 504 -2.25 -7.07 51.19
N HIS A 505 -3.04 -5.99 51.13
CA HIS A 505 -3.92 -5.69 50.00
C HIS A 505 -3.25 -4.85 48.89
N GLU A 506 -2.27 -4.01 49.21
CA GLU A 506 -1.56 -3.17 48.21
C GLU A 506 -0.58 -3.98 47.35
N GLY A 507 0.04 -5.03 47.93
CA GLY A 507 0.93 -5.92 47.19
C GLY A 507 0.25 -6.74 46.08
N LYS A 508 -1.06 -6.99 46.17
CA LYS A 508 -1.84 -7.65 45.11
C LYS A 508 -2.20 -6.69 43.97
N ALA A 509 -2.61 -5.46 44.29
CA ALA A 509 -2.92 -4.43 43.30
C ALA A 509 -1.68 -4.07 42.46
N TYR A 510 -0.48 -4.03 43.06
CA TYR A 510 0.76 -3.77 42.34
C TYR A 510 1.21 -4.94 41.45
N ARG A 511 1.15 -6.19 41.93
CA ARG A 511 1.41 -7.38 41.07
C ARG A 511 0.47 -7.43 39.87
N TYR A 512 -0.77 -6.97 40.07
CA TYR A 512 -1.77 -6.85 39.00
C TYR A 512 -1.46 -5.70 38.03
N ALA A 513 -1.01 -4.55 38.53
CA ALA A 513 -0.54 -3.43 37.69
C ALA A 513 0.70 -3.81 36.87
N VAL A 514 1.65 -4.57 37.45
CA VAL A 514 2.82 -5.12 36.75
C VAL A 514 2.38 -6.16 35.71
N ALA A 515 1.46 -7.08 36.03
CA ALA A 515 0.93 -8.04 35.06
C ALA A 515 0.15 -7.37 33.91
N ASN A 516 -0.64 -6.34 34.20
CA ASN A 516 -1.34 -5.54 33.19
C ASN A 516 -0.36 -4.73 32.35
N ARG A 517 0.70 -4.16 32.93
CA ARG A 517 1.78 -3.53 32.17
C ARG A 517 2.55 -4.53 31.32
N GLN A 518 2.80 -5.74 31.81
CA GLN A 518 3.48 -6.80 31.07
C GLN A 518 2.62 -7.34 29.93
N LYS A 519 1.29 -7.41 30.12
CA LYS A 519 0.32 -7.71 29.06
C LYS A 519 0.23 -6.57 28.04
N ALA A 520 0.15 -5.32 28.49
CA ALA A 520 0.21 -4.14 27.62
C ALA A 520 1.55 -4.06 26.85
N LEU A 521 2.64 -4.54 27.45
CA LEU A 521 3.95 -4.68 26.83
C LEU A 521 3.94 -5.80 25.79
N GLN A 522 3.34 -6.96 26.06
CA GLN A 522 3.18 -8.02 25.07
C GLN A 522 2.30 -7.57 23.90
N GLU A 523 1.24 -6.82 24.15
CA GLU A 523 0.39 -6.21 23.13
C GLU A 523 1.12 -5.10 22.35
N ARG A 524 1.96 -4.28 23.02
CA ARG A 524 2.85 -3.31 22.36
C ARG A 524 3.93 -3.99 21.52
N VAL A 525 4.53 -5.07 21.98
CA VAL A 525 5.53 -5.87 21.24
C VAL A 525 4.87 -6.58 20.06
N HIS A 526 3.63 -7.06 20.22
CA HIS A 526 2.84 -7.60 19.12
C HIS A 526 2.52 -6.52 18.08
N ARG A 527 2.14 -5.31 18.51
CA ARG A 527 1.96 -4.16 17.63
C ARG A 527 3.25 -3.73 16.94
N CYS A 528 4.37 -3.63 17.65
CA CYS A 528 5.68 -3.33 17.05
C CYS A 528 6.08 -4.39 16.01
N ARG A 529 5.73 -5.67 16.24
CA ARG A 529 5.88 -6.72 15.22
C ARG A 529 5.00 -6.47 14.01
N CYS A 530 3.77 -6.02 14.19
CA CYS A 530 2.87 -5.64 13.09
C CYS A 530 3.31 -4.36 12.36
N ASP A 531 3.90 -3.38 13.05
CA ASP A 531 4.41 -2.14 12.45
C ASP A 531 5.71 -2.40 11.66
N SER A 532 6.63 -3.20 12.21
CA SER A 532 7.80 -3.69 11.48
C SER A 532 7.38 -4.52 10.25
N LEU A 533 6.36 -5.38 10.41
CA LEU A 533 5.76 -6.11 9.30
C LEU A 533 5.14 -5.16 8.27
N LYS A 534 4.44 -4.10 8.69
CA LYS A 534 3.83 -3.07 7.84
C LYS A 534 4.88 -2.35 7.01
N ILE A 535 6.00 -1.95 7.61
CA ILE A 535 7.11 -1.30 6.92
C ILE A 535 7.74 -2.26 5.90
N ASN A 536 8.07 -3.48 6.30
CA ASN A 536 8.66 -4.49 5.41
C ASN A 536 7.69 -4.86 4.27
N PHE A 537 6.40 -4.97 4.57
CA PHE A 537 5.34 -5.25 3.59
C PHE A 537 5.18 -4.11 2.58
N ARG A 538 5.17 -2.84 3.03
CA ARG A 538 5.17 -1.66 2.15
C ARG A 538 6.42 -1.61 1.27
N ARG A 539 7.60 -1.86 1.83
CA ARG A 539 8.87 -1.94 1.10
C ARG A 539 8.82 -3.01 0.01
N LYS A 540 8.42 -4.24 0.34
CA LYS A 540 8.28 -5.32 -0.63
C LYS A 540 7.24 -5.00 -1.69
N MET A 541 6.12 -4.38 -1.32
CA MET A 541 5.10 -3.91 -2.27
C MET A 541 5.63 -2.88 -3.25
N TRP A 542 6.46 -1.94 -2.79
CA TRP A 542 7.10 -0.96 -3.66
C TRP A 542 8.10 -1.63 -4.61
N GLN A 543 8.96 -2.52 -4.10
CA GLN A 543 9.90 -3.28 -4.93
C GLN A 543 9.15 -4.13 -5.97
N LEU A 544 8.03 -4.73 -5.59
CA LEU A 544 7.17 -5.49 -6.49
C LEU A 544 6.60 -4.64 -7.63
N LYS A 545 6.11 -3.42 -7.31
CA LYS A 545 5.63 -2.46 -8.31
C LYS A 545 6.75 -1.99 -9.24
N GLN A 546 7.94 -1.74 -8.71
CA GLN A 546 9.13 -1.39 -9.49
C GLN A 546 9.51 -2.51 -10.44
N CYS A 547 9.71 -3.73 -9.94
CA CYS A 547 10.04 -4.91 -10.76
C CYS A 547 9.01 -5.13 -11.90
N PHE A 548 7.71 -5.03 -11.61
CA PHE A 548 6.70 -5.16 -12.66
C PHE A 548 6.62 -3.95 -13.61
N GLY A 549 6.97 -2.75 -13.14
CA GLY A 549 7.04 -1.54 -13.96
C GLY A 549 8.24 -1.54 -14.91
N THR A 550 9.40 -2.07 -14.48
CA THR A 550 10.62 -2.21 -15.28
C THR A 550 10.69 -3.52 -16.06
N HIS A 551 9.62 -4.32 -16.03
CA HIS A 551 9.55 -5.63 -16.68
C HIS A 551 10.55 -6.68 -16.16
N ASP A 552 11.06 -6.52 -14.93
CA ASP A 552 11.81 -7.55 -14.21
C ASP A 552 10.86 -8.48 -13.44
N TYR A 553 10.08 -9.24 -14.19
CA TYR A 553 9.05 -10.10 -13.63
C TYR A 553 9.60 -11.25 -12.78
N ALA A 554 10.84 -11.70 -13.04
CA ALA A 554 11.47 -12.76 -12.27
C ALA A 554 11.76 -12.31 -10.83
N ALA A 555 12.36 -11.11 -10.66
CA ALA A 555 12.55 -10.52 -9.34
C ALA A 555 11.20 -10.21 -8.67
N GLY A 556 10.21 -9.76 -9.44
CA GLY A 556 8.85 -9.52 -8.95
C GLY A 556 8.18 -10.76 -8.36
N VAL A 557 8.32 -11.92 -9.01
CA VAL A 557 7.79 -13.21 -8.51
C VAL A 557 8.49 -13.63 -7.22
N ALA A 558 9.83 -13.56 -7.18
CA ALA A 558 10.59 -13.90 -5.97
C ALA A 558 10.17 -13.04 -4.77
N LEU A 559 10.02 -11.72 -4.99
CA LEU A 559 9.53 -10.80 -3.97
C LEU A 559 8.11 -11.14 -3.50
N PHE A 560 7.24 -11.56 -4.43
CA PHE A 560 5.86 -11.98 -4.13
C PHE A 560 5.84 -13.19 -3.19
N ASP A 561 6.64 -14.22 -3.48
CA ASP A 561 6.72 -15.46 -2.69
C ASP A 561 7.26 -15.23 -1.28
N GLU A 562 8.13 -14.24 -1.11
CA GLU A 562 8.64 -13.86 0.21
C GLU A 562 7.73 -12.89 0.98
N MET A 563 6.56 -12.51 0.45
CA MET A 563 5.63 -11.63 1.17
C MET A 563 4.89 -12.42 2.27
N PRO A 564 4.93 -11.96 3.53
CA PRO A 564 4.29 -12.66 4.64
C PRO A 564 2.77 -12.39 4.69
N MET A 565 2.04 -12.73 3.62
CA MET A 565 0.63 -12.38 3.38
C MET A 565 -0.29 -12.77 4.55
N ALA A 566 -0.13 -13.98 5.09
CA ALA A 566 -0.93 -14.46 6.21
C ALA A 566 -0.65 -13.72 7.53
N GLN A 567 0.58 -13.26 7.75
CA GLN A 567 0.92 -12.45 8.92
C GLN A 567 0.47 -11.00 8.71
N ALA A 568 0.57 -10.47 7.49
CA ALA A 568 0.13 -9.12 7.14
C ALA A 568 -1.38 -8.95 7.33
N ALA A 569 -2.17 -9.93 6.89
CA ALA A 569 -3.61 -9.99 7.11
C ALA A 569 -3.97 -10.01 8.60
N ARG A 570 -3.25 -10.79 9.41
CA ARG A 570 -3.45 -10.83 10.88
C ARG A 570 -3.09 -9.52 11.58
N CYS A 571 -2.25 -8.71 10.96
CA CYS A 571 -1.87 -7.38 11.43
C CYS A 571 -2.77 -6.26 10.85
N GLY A 572 -3.90 -6.60 10.20
CA GLY A 572 -4.85 -5.62 9.66
C GLY A 572 -4.34 -4.85 8.44
N LEU A 573 -3.30 -5.33 7.77
CA LEU A 573 -2.78 -4.68 6.57
C LEU A 573 -3.70 -4.93 5.38
N GLU A 574 -3.93 -3.87 4.60
CA GLU A 574 -4.73 -3.96 3.38
C GLU A 574 -3.99 -4.77 2.30
N ILE A 575 -4.29 -6.07 2.25
CA ILE A 575 -3.72 -6.99 1.25
C ILE A 575 -4.42 -6.90 -0.11
N SER A 576 -5.48 -6.08 -0.23
CA SER A 576 -6.28 -5.91 -1.45
C SER A 576 -5.42 -5.45 -2.63
N ALA A 577 -4.48 -4.52 -2.40
CA ALA A 577 -3.56 -3.99 -3.41
C ALA A 577 -2.60 -5.08 -3.92
N VAL A 578 -2.18 -5.99 -3.04
CA VAL A 578 -1.33 -7.13 -3.40
C VAL A 578 -2.14 -8.12 -4.23
N HIS A 579 -3.38 -8.40 -3.84
CA HIS A 579 -4.28 -9.25 -4.62
C HIS A 579 -4.65 -8.63 -5.97
N ALA A 580 -4.77 -7.31 -6.06
CA ALA A 580 -5.00 -6.61 -7.32
C ALA A 580 -3.78 -6.74 -8.25
N LEU A 581 -2.56 -6.58 -7.73
CA LEU A 581 -1.33 -6.84 -8.49
C LEU A 581 -1.21 -8.31 -8.88
N GLN A 582 -1.48 -9.24 -7.95
CA GLN A 582 -1.50 -10.67 -8.20
C GLN A 582 -2.46 -11.01 -9.34
N LYS A 583 -3.71 -10.50 -9.29
CA LYS A 583 -4.70 -10.71 -10.33
C LYS A 583 -4.27 -10.10 -11.67
N LYS A 584 -3.69 -8.90 -11.66
CA LYS A 584 -3.21 -8.22 -12.87
C LYS A 584 -2.05 -8.96 -13.53
N TYR A 585 -1.11 -9.49 -12.74
CA TYR A 585 0.09 -10.15 -13.21
C TYR A 585 0.04 -11.68 -13.09
N GLN A 586 -1.14 -12.26 -12.82
CA GLN A 586 -1.33 -13.70 -12.62
C GLN A 586 -0.74 -14.55 -13.76
N PRO A 587 -0.91 -14.19 -15.05
CA PRO A 587 -0.31 -14.97 -16.15
C PRO A 587 1.21 -15.03 -16.07
N TYR A 588 1.86 -13.96 -15.59
CA TYR A 588 3.31 -13.89 -15.42
C TYR A 588 3.78 -14.71 -14.20
N LEU A 589 3.04 -14.63 -13.08
CA LEU A 589 3.31 -15.44 -11.89
C LEU A 589 3.23 -16.94 -12.22
N ASP A 590 2.15 -17.35 -12.90
CA ASP A 590 1.96 -18.74 -13.30
C ASP A 590 3.06 -19.21 -14.28
N TYR A 591 3.50 -18.33 -15.20
CA TYR A 591 4.63 -18.58 -16.09
C TYR A 591 5.91 -18.93 -15.33
N TYR A 592 6.33 -18.10 -14.36
CA TYR A 592 7.56 -18.36 -13.62
C TYR A 592 7.45 -19.56 -12.68
N HIS A 593 6.29 -19.75 -12.03
CA HIS A 593 6.06 -20.95 -11.20
C HIS A 593 6.14 -22.24 -12.00
N HIS A 594 5.55 -22.28 -13.20
CA HIS A 594 5.63 -23.45 -14.06
C HIS A 594 7.04 -23.63 -14.66
N LEU A 595 7.77 -22.55 -14.90
CA LEU A 595 9.18 -22.61 -15.32
C LEU A 595 10.06 -23.22 -14.22
N ASP A 596 9.90 -22.79 -12.98
CA ASP A 596 10.67 -23.34 -11.85
C ASP A 596 10.23 -24.77 -11.50
N SER A 597 8.94 -25.08 -11.58
CA SER A 597 8.44 -26.45 -11.44
C SER A 597 9.00 -27.37 -12.53
N CYS A 598 9.14 -26.87 -13.76
CA CYS A 598 9.81 -27.59 -14.83
C CYS A 598 11.28 -27.88 -14.48
N ARG A 599 12.02 -26.88 -13.98
CA ARG A 599 13.43 -27.04 -13.55
C ARG A 599 13.57 -28.08 -12.43
N LEU A 600 12.77 -27.95 -11.38
CA LEU A 600 12.73 -28.88 -10.24
C LEU A 600 12.40 -30.32 -10.67
N SER A 601 11.46 -30.49 -11.60
CA SER A 601 11.11 -31.81 -12.12
C SER A 601 12.23 -32.40 -12.98
N LEU A 602 12.95 -31.59 -13.75
CA LEU A 602 14.16 -32.03 -14.47
C LEU A 602 15.28 -32.44 -13.51
N GLU A 603 15.54 -31.67 -12.45
CA GLU A 603 16.55 -32.00 -11.43
C GLU A 603 16.26 -33.34 -10.75
N LYS A 604 14.98 -33.62 -10.50
CA LYS A 604 14.48 -34.86 -9.91
C LYS A 604 14.34 -36.02 -10.90
N GLY A 605 14.66 -35.83 -12.20
CA GLY A 605 14.52 -36.86 -13.23
C GLY A 605 13.07 -37.22 -13.61
N ARG A 606 12.10 -36.34 -13.30
CA ARG A 606 10.67 -36.51 -13.58
C ARG A 606 10.31 -35.86 -14.92
N GLU A 607 10.77 -36.48 -16.01
CA GLU A 607 10.75 -35.91 -17.35
C GLU A 607 9.33 -35.68 -17.92
N GLU A 608 8.37 -36.53 -17.58
CA GLU A 608 6.97 -36.37 -18.00
C GLU A 608 6.29 -35.17 -17.32
N GLU A 609 6.54 -34.97 -16.02
CA GLU A 609 6.05 -33.78 -15.28
C GLU A 609 6.70 -32.49 -15.79
N ALA A 610 8.01 -32.54 -16.07
CA ALA A 610 8.73 -31.42 -16.68
C ALA A 610 8.14 -31.07 -18.06
N ALA A 611 7.84 -32.06 -18.90
CA ALA A 611 7.21 -31.83 -20.20
C ALA A 611 5.82 -31.18 -20.07
N LYS A 612 5.01 -31.58 -19.08
CA LYS A 612 3.70 -30.98 -18.80
C LYS A 612 3.83 -29.50 -18.42
N HIS A 613 4.73 -29.18 -17.49
CA HIS A 613 5.01 -27.79 -17.10
C HIS A 613 5.56 -26.97 -18.26
N TYR A 614 6.46 -27.54 -19.06
CA TYR A 614 7.00 -26.86 -20.22
C TYR A 614 5.95 -26.59 -21.31
N LEU A 615 5.04 -27.52 -21.57
CA LEU A 615 3.92 -27.31 -22.50
C LEU A 615 3.01 -26.18 -22.02
N TRP A 616 2.74 -26.12 -20.72
CA TRP A 616 1.99 -25.03 -20.12
C TRP A 616 2.71 -23.70 -20.35
N VAL A 617 4.01 -23.61 -20.02
CA VAL A 617 4.84 -22.42 -20.25
C VAL A 617 4.81 -22.02 -21.73
N ALA A 618 4.97 -22.96 -22.65
CA ALA A 618 4.97 -22.68 -24.09
C ALA A 618 3.61 -22.20 -24.62
N ARG A 619 2.49 -22.62 -24.00
CA ARG A 619 1.15 -22.08 -24.29
C ARG A 619 0.99 -20.69 -23.69
N ALA A 620 1.35 -20.53 -22.42
CA ALA A 620 1.27 -19.25 -21.71
C ALA A 620 2.12 -18.17 -22.39
N VAL A 621 3.31 -18.47 -22.91
CA VAL A 621 4.11 -17.52 -23.70
C VAL A 621 3.33 -16.97 -24.90
N ARG A 622 2.51 -17.79 -25.56
CA ARG A 622 1.69 -17.34 -26.71
C ARG A 622 0.51 -16.47 -26.27
N GLU A 623 0.02 -16.66 -25.06
CA GLU A 623 -1.11 -15.92 -24.50
C GLU A 623 -0.67 -14.61 -23.82
N ILE A 624 0.50 -14.62 -23.18
CA ILE A 624 1.21 -13.44 -22.64
C ILE A 624 1.74 -12.56 -23.79
N HIS A 625 1.80 -13.10 -25.01
CA HIS A 625 2.30 -12.46 -26.23
C HIS A 625 1.40 -11.36 -26.78
N LEU A 626 1.47 -10.18 -26.16
CA LEU A 626 1.23 -8.90 -26.84
C LEU A 626 2.23 -7.77 -26.48
N GLU A 627 3.09 -7.86 -25.45
CA GLU A 627 3.84 -6.64 -25.02
C GLU A 627 5.35 -6.77 -24.66
N ASN A 628 5.99 -7.95 -24.53
CA ASN A 628 7.43 -7.97 -24.17
C ASN A 628 8.29 -9.09 -24.83
N PRO A 629 9.33 -8.76 -25.63
CA PRO A 629 10.20 -9.72 -26.32
C PRO A 629 11.17 -10.50 -25.41
N SER A 630 11.41 -10.10 -24.15
CA SER A 630 12.30 -10.82 -23.23
C SER A 630 11.80 -12.24 -22.87
N PHE A 631 10.48 -12.46 -22.88
CA PHE A 631 9.86 -13.76 -22.61
C PHE A 631 10.03 -14.78 -23.74
N GLN A 632 10.36 -14.34 -24.96
CA GLN A 632 10.66 -15.26 -26.06
C GLN A 632 12.04 -15.92 -25.93
N GLN A 633 12.90 -15.39 -25.05
CA GLN A 633 14.32 -15.77 -25.01
C GLN A 633 14.63 -16.99 -24.15
N VAL A 634 13.79 -17.36 -23.17
CA VAL A 634 13.97 -18.61 -22.40
C VAL A 634 13.58 -19.81 -23.27
N GLY A 635 14.42 -20.09 -24.26
CA GLY A 635 14.28 -21.23 -25.15
C GLY A 635 14.55 -22.52 -24.38
N VAL A 636 13.96 -23.62 -24.85
CA VAL A 636 14.24 -24.99 -24.35
C VAL A 636 15.74 -25.27 -24.27
N ALA A 637 16.50 -24.70 -25.21
CA ALA A 637 17.95 -24.84 -25.27
C ALA A 637 18.68 -24.30 -24.03
N GLU A 638 18.15 -23.25 -23.40
CA GLU A 638 18.73 -22.58 -22.23
C GLU A 638 18.35 -23.32 -20.92
N LEU A 639 17.08 -23.75 -20.80
CA LEU A 639 16.62 -24.67 -19.76
C LEU A 639 17.39 -26.01 -19.76
N LEU A 640 17.79 -26.50 -20.94
CA LEU A 640 18.62 -27.69 -21.08
C LEU A 640 20.12 -27.40 -20.96
N ALA A 641 20.57 -26.15 -21.12
CA ALA A 641 21.97 -25.78 -20.94
C ALA A 641 22.39 -25.82 -19.48
N THR A 642 21.49 -25.45 -18.57
CA THR A 642 21.77 -25.42 -17.13
C THR A 642 21.91 -26.80 -16.48
N GLN A 643 21.32 -27.85 -17.05
CA GLN A 643 21.22 -29.15 -16.36
C GLN A 643 22.30 -30.19 -16.71
N GLN A 644 23.24 -29.92 -17.63
CA GLN A 644 24.40 -30.77 -18.02
C GLN A 644 24.19 -32.32 -18.14
N ARG A 645 22.94 -32.82 -18.13
CA ARG A 645 22.63 -34.26 -18.15
C ARG A 645 22.11 -34.68 -19.52
N GLU A 646 22.84 -35.60 -20.14
CA GLU A 646 22.60 -36.12 -21.49
C GLU A 646 21.22 -36.80 -21.65
N THR A 647 20.67 -37.37 -20.58
CA THR A 647 19.43 -38.17 -20.58
C THR A 647 18.14 -37.33 -20.64
N LEU A 648 18.14 -36.13 -20.04
CA LEU A 648 16.95 -35.30 -19.86
C LEU A 648 16.32 -34.81 -21.18
N SER A 649 17.13 -34.67 -22.23
CA SER A 649 16.63 -34.24 -23.54
C SER A 649 15.79 -35.31 -24.27
N ILE A 650 15.96 -36.59 -23.91
CA ILE A 650 15.41 -37.72 -24.68
C ILE A 650 14.01 -38.08 -24.20
N GLY A 651 13.79 -38.29 -22.90
CA GLY A 651 12.43 -38.63 -22.44
C GLY A 651 11.50 -37.42 -22.35
N MET A 652 12.03 -36.18 -22.21
CA MET A 652 11.23 -34.98 -22.43
C MET A 652 10.76 -34.87 -23.90
N ALA A 653 11.64 -35.16 -24.87
CA ALA A 653 11.25 -35.20 -26.28
C ALA A 653 10.23 -36.32 -26.57
N ASP A 654 10.34 -37.46 -25.87
CA ASP A 654 9.35 -38.54 -25.98
C ASP A 654 7.97 -38.15 -25.43
N ALA A 655 7.95 -37.48 -24.27
CA ALA A 655 6.71 -36.96 -23.67
C ALA A 655 6.05 -35.89 -24.56
N LEU A 656 6.82 -34.97 -25.14
CA LEU A 656 6.31 -33.93 -26.03
C LEU A 656 5.88 -34.43 -27.41
N SER A 657 6.33 -35.63 -27.82
CA SER A 657 6.09 -36.15 -29.17
C SER A 657 4.61 -36.28 -29.56
N TYR A 658 3.71 -36.41 -28.58
CA TYR A 658 2.27 -36.52 -28.81
C TYR A 658 1.56 -35.16 -28.84
N GLU A 659 1.88 -34.26 -27.91
CA GLU A 659 1.15 -32.98 -27.76
C GLU A 659 1.76 -31.83 -28.56
N ALA A 660 3.09 -31.81 -28.73
CA ALA A 660 3.80 -30.72 -29.41
C ALA A 660 5.02 -31.28 -30.18
N PRO A 661 4.79 -32.03 -31.27
CA PRO A 661 5.87 -32.70 -31.99
C PRO A 661 6.92 -31.73 -32.56
N HIS A 662 6.56 -30.47 -32.87
CA HIS A 662 7.50 -29.45 -33.31
C HIS A 662 8.52 -29.07 -32.23
N LEU A 663 8.09 -28.96 -30.96
CA LEU A 663 9.00 -28.70 -29.82
C LEU A 663 9.90 -29.91 -29.57
N ALA A 664 9.36 -31.13 -29.76
CA ALA A 664 10.16 -32.34 -29.71
C ALA A 664 11.24 -32.36 -30.82
N VAL A 665 10.97 -31.83 -32.01
CA VAL A 665 11.99 -31.66 -33.07
C VAL A 665 13.09 -30.69 -32.65
N ASP A 666 12.75 -29.55 -32.04
CA ASP A 666 13.74 -28.57 -31.57
C ASP A 666 14.66 -29.15 -30.48
N LEU A 667 14.09 -29.94 -29.56
CA LEU A 667 14.85 -30.71 -28.57
C LEU A 667 15.86 -31.68 -29.21
N LEU A 668 15.44 -32.38 -30.25
CA LEU A 668 16.31 -33.30 -30.98
C LEU A 668 17.44 -32.57 -31.71
N HIS A 669 17.23 -31.35 -32.19
CA HIS A 669 18.30 -30.51 -32.74
C HIS A 669 19.33 -30.13 -31.68
N VAL A 670 18.87 -29.72 -30.50
CA VAL A 670 19.76 -29.42 -29.37
C VAL A 670 20.56 -30.66 -28.98
N ALA A 671 19.90 -31.81 -28.80
CA ALA A 671 20.56 -33.08 -28.48
C ALA A 671 21.58 -33.49 -29.56
N ALA A 672 21.23 -33.35 -30.84
CA ALA A 672 22.11 -33.69 -31.95
C ALA A 672 23.31 -32.74 -32.06
N SER A 673 23.13 -31.44 -31.78
CA SER A 673 24.22 -30.44 -31.76
C SER A 673 25.24 -30.71 -30.64
N ARG A 674 24.76 -31.19 -29.49
CA ARG A 674 25.58 -31.63 -28.35
C ARG A 674 26.11 -33.06 -28.48
N LYS A 675 25.91 -33.67 -29.65
CA LYS A 675 26.36 -35.03 -30.00
C LYS A 675 25.78 -36.15 -29.12
N LEU A 676 24.66 -35.92 -28.43
CA LEU A 676 24.01 -36.92 -27.58
C LEU A 676 23.50 -38.12 -28.38
N ALA A 677 23.43 -39.28 -27.74
CA ALA A 677 22.92 -40.51 -28.35
C ALA A 677 21.38 -40.49 -28.39
N ILE A 678 20.81 -40.29 -29.58
CA ILE A 678 19.35 -40.25 -29.76
C ILE A 678 18.84 -41.61 -30.24
N PRO A 679 17.92 -42.28 -29.52
CA PRO A 679 17.34 -43.53 -29.96
C PRO A 679 16.66 -43.40 -31.33
N ARG A 680 17.00 -44.30 -32.26
CA ARG A 680 16.38 -44.32 -33.60
C ARG A 680 14.86 -44.45 -33.54
N LYS A 681 14.33 -45.23 -32.60
CA LYS A 681 12.88 -45.39 -32.39
C LYS A 681 12.19 -44.06 -32.07
N LEU A 682 12.82 -43.22 -31.23
CA LEU A 682 12.30 -41.91 -30.87
C LEU A 682 12.29 -40.94 -32.08
N LEU A 683 13.37 -40.91 -32.87
CA LEU A 683 13.43 -40.12 -34.11
C LEU A 683 12.33 -40.50 -35.10
N ILE A 684 12.05 -41.80 -35.24
CA ILE A 684 10.99 -42.31 -36.11
C ILE A 684 9.62 -41.89 -35.56
N LYS A 685 9.37 -42.09 -34.25
CA LYS A 685 8.13 -41.71 -33.57
C LYS A 685 7.82 -40.23 -33.74
N ILE A 686 8.77 -39.35 -33.41
CA ILE A 686 8.61 -37.88 -33.56
C ILE A 686 8.43 -37.50 -35.03
N GLY A 687 9.19 -38.12 -35.95
CA GLY A 687 9.04 -37.86 -37.39
C GLY A 687 7.64 -38.20 -37.92
N LEU A 688 7.07 -39.34 -37.51
CA LEU A 688 5.69 -39.71 -37.85
C LEU A 688 4.68 -38.70 -37.28
N ARG A 689 4.80 -38.37 -35.98
CA ARG A 689 3.89 -37.43 -35.30
C ARG A 689 3.95 -36.03 -35.88
N MET A 690 5.13 -35.55 -36.25
CA MET A 690 5.27 -34.25 -36.91
C MET A 690 4.61 -34.25 -38.30
N GLY A 691 4.69 -35.36 -39.04
CA GLY A 691 3.98 -35.51 -40.31
C GLY A 691 2.45 -35.48 -40.16
N GLU A 692 1.92 -36.14 -39.12
CA GLU A 692 0.49 -36.06 -38.77
C GLU A 692 0.06 -34.63 -38.43
N TYR A 693 0.86 -33.96 -37.60
CA TYR A 693 0.62 -32.60 -37.16
C TYR A 693 0.55 -31.62 -38.34
N ASP A 694 1.55 -31.63 -39.23
CA ASP A 694 1.57 -30.77 -40.41
C ASP A 694 0.42 -31.05 -41.38
N MET A 695 0.04 -32.32 -41.56
CA MET A 695 -1.11 -32.67 -42.40
C MET A 695 -2.43 -32.17 -41.82
N ALA A 696 -2.59 -32.22 -40.49
CA ALA A 696 -3.79 -31.72 -39.82
C ALA A 696 -3.92 -30.19 -39.94
N HIS A 697 -2.80 -29.47 -39.94
CA HIS A 697 -2.76 -28.00 -40.03
C HIS A 697 -2.52 -27.46 -41.45
N GLN A 698 -2.45 -28.34 -42.47
CA GLN A 698 -2.14 -27.99 -43.86
C GLN A 698 -0.76 -27.31 -44.06
N TRP A 699 0.21 -27.57 -43.18
CA TRP A 699 1.55 -26.98 -43.21
C TRP A 699 2.61 -27.93 -43.79
N VAL A 700 2.26 -28.68 -44.83
CA VAL A 700 3.14 -29.73 -45.36
C VAL A 700 4.47 -29.15 -45.85
N ARG A 701 5.58 -29.58 -45.25
CA ARG A 701 6.96 -29.22 -45.62
C ARG A 701 7.70 -30.42 -46.20
N THR A 702 8.95 -30.23 -46.62
CA THR A 702 9.84 -31.36 -46.88
C THR A 702 10.51 -31.79 -45.57
N GLY A 703 10.69 -33.09 -45.32
CA GLY A 703 11.37 -33.57 -44.12
C GLY A 703 12.82 -33.09 -43.97
N SER A 704 13.43 -32.57 -45.04
CA SER A 704 14.72 -31.88 -45.01
C SER A 704 14.68 -30.60 -44.17
N PHE A 705 13.53 -29.91 -44.14
CA PHE A 705 13.30 -28.72 -43.32
C PHE A 705 13.55 -29.03 -41.84
N TYR A 706 12.98 -30.12 -41.34
CA TYR A 706 13.10 -30.53 -39.95
C TYR A 706 14.44 -31.17 -39.59
N ALA A 707 15.25 -31.59 -40.57
CA ALA A 707 16.59 -32.10 -40.29
C ALA A 707 17.69 -31.02 -40.38
N LYS A 708 17.41 -29.85 -40.98
CA LYS A 708 18.36 -28.74 -41.18
C LYS A 708 19.78 -29.20 -41.60
N GLY A 709 19.86 -30.23 -42.44
CA GLY A 709 21.15 -30.80 -42.91
C GLY A 709 21.90 -31.71 -41.93
N ASN A 710 21.43 -31.90 -40.69
CA ASN A 710 22.08 -32.76 -39.71
C ASN A 710 21.83 -34.26 -40.01
N ARG A 711 22.89 -34.98 -40.42
CA ARG A 711 22.81 -36.41 -40.78
C ARG A 711 22.30 -37.30 -39.63
N ARG A 712 22.49 -36.91 -38.36
CA ARG A 712 22.00 -37.67 -37.20
C ARG A 712 20.47 -37.67 -37.09
N LEU A 713 19.80 -36.69 -37.71
CA LEU A 713 18.33 -36.57 -37.75
C LEU A 713 17.71 -37.17 -39.02
N ASN A 714 18.51 -37.86 -39.85
CA ASN A 714 18.00 -38.53 -41.06
C ASN A 714 16.84 -39.51 -40.80
N PRO A 715 16.81 -40.30 -39.71
CA PRO A 715 15.66 -41.16 -39.41
C PRO A 715 14.36 -40.38 -39.22
N LEU A 716 14.41 -39.22 -38.56
CA LEU A 716 13.26 -38.32 -38.41
C LEU A 716 12.77 -37.79 -39.75
N LYS A 717 13.70 -37.30 -40.60
CA LYS A 717 13.38 -36.85 -41.97
C LYS A 717 12.69 -37.93 -42.79
N ARG A 718 13.18 -39.18 -42.72
CA ARG A 718 12.62 -40.32 -43.48
C ARG A 718 11.22 -40.67 -42.98
N ALA A 719 11.03 -40.77 -41.66
CA ALA A 719 9.73 -41.05 -41.07
C ALA A 719 8.69 -39.97 -41.39
N TYR A 720 9.06 -38.69 -41.27
CA TYR A 720 8.20 -37.57 -41.67
C TYR A 720 7.75 -37.65 -43.14
N ASN A 721 8.71 -37.80 -44.06
CA ASN A 721 8.40 -37.89 -45.50
C ASN A 721 7.52 -39.10 -45.82
N ALA A 722 7.74 -40.23 -45.15
CA ALA A 722 6.90 -41.42 -45.30
C ALA A 722 5.46 -41.13 -44.86
N ARG A 723 5.26 -40.44 -43.72
CA ARG A 723 3.93 -40.07 -43.23
C ARG A 723 3.19 -39.13 -44.17
N ILE A 724 3.84 -38.03 -44.61
CA ILE A 724 3.24 -37.07 -45.55
C ILE A 724 2.79 -37.75 -46.85
N ARG A 725 3.58 -38.68 -47.38
CA ARG A 725 3.32 -39.35 -48.67
C ARG A 725 2.39 -40.55 -48.56
N SER A 726 2.05 -41.01 -47.36
CA SER A 726 1.23 -42.23 -47.15
C SER A 726 -0.21 -42.11 -47.66
N ARG A 727 -0.71 -40.88 -47.84
CA ARG A 727 -2.03 -40.61 -48.43
C ARG A 727 -2.10 -40.99 -49.91
N SER A 728 -1.05 -40.70 -50.67
CA SER A 728 -1.02 -40.89 -52.13
C SER A 728 -0.11 -42.04 -52.60
N ASN A 729 0.75 -42.58 -51.72
CA ASN A 729 1.70 -43.62 -52.07
C ASN A 729 1.56 -44.87 -51.17
N PRO A 730 1.15 -46.04 -51.72
CA PRO A 730 0.94 -47.27 -50.95
C PRO A 730 2.22 -47.83 -50.33
N PHE A 731 3.38 -47.64 -50.97
CA PHE A 731 4.67 -48.02 -50.39
C PHE A 731 5.00 -47.17 -49.15
N CYS A 732 4.73 -45.87 -49.18
CA CYS A 732 4.90 -45.00 -48.01
C CYS A 732 3.92 -45.37 -46.88
N ARG A 733 2.72 -45.84 -47.22
CA ARG A 733 1.74 -46.36 -46.24
C ARG A 733 2.23 -47.63 -45.57
N ALA A 734 2.76 -48.60 -46.33
CA ALA A 734 3.37 -49.81 -45.78
C ALA A 734 4.57 -49.47 -44.86
N LEU A 735 5.39 -48.47 -45.26
CA LEU A 735 6.52 -48.01 -44.46
C LEU A 735 6.09 -47.35 -43.14
N VAL A 736 4.97 -46.62 -43.12
CA VAL A 736 4.37 -46.08 -41.90
C VAL A 736 3.85 -47.20 -40.99
N ASN A 737 3.14 -48.19 -41.55
CA ASN A 737 2.66 -49.35 -40.78
C ASN A 737 3.82 -50.12 -40.14
N TYR A 738 4.90 -50.33 -40.89
CA TYR A 738 6.14 -50.92 -40.38
C TYR A 738 6.76 -50.09 -39.24
N TYR A 739 6.82 -48.76 -39.36
CA TYR A 739 7.31 -47.89 -38.29
C TYR A 739 6.40 -47.87 -37.06
N GLU A 740 5.09 -48.06 -37.23
CA GLU A 740 4.11 -48.16 -36.14
C GLU A 740 4.04 -49.56 -35.52
N GLY A 741 4.76 -50.55 -36.07
CA GLY A 741 4.70 -51.94 -35.61
C GLY A 741 3.37 -52.64 -35.90
N LYS A 742 2.59 -52.12 -36.86
CA LYS A 742 1.35 -52.72 -37.34
C LYS A 742 1.71 -53.65 -38.51
N ASN A 743 1.89 -54.93 -38.22
CA ASN A 743 2.03 -55.96 -39.26
C ASN A 743 0.68 -56.26 -39.90
#